data_AF-A0A8J3DIY2-F1
#
_entry.id   AF-A0A8J3DIY2-F1
#
_cell.length_a   1.000
_cell.length_b   1.000
_cell.length_c   1.000
_cell.angle_alpha   90.00
_cell.angle_beta   90.00
_cell.angle_gamma   90.00
#
_symmetry.space_group_name_H-M   'P 1'
#
loop_
_entity.id
_entity.type
_entity.pdbx_description
1 polymer ?
#
loop_
_entity_poly.entity_id
_entity_poly.type
_entity_poly.pdbx_seq_one_letter_code
_entity_poly.pdbx_strand_id
1 'polypeptide(L)'
;MAGDGQSMAWQAPKLGVKGILRLLSPYFREKFLDQVKSIWFIIFYLAAFQIFILGVPLVYAAMIGVGVFVVALGLMFFMEGLRLGLMPLGEFIGAILPRNAKLPAILAFAFILGGLATFAEPAIAVLRAAGAGVKPEDAPLLYSLLNDFAPQLVLSVAMGVGFAVLLGVLRFFRGWRLKYIIPPLVGLLCVLTFYAHGNEILGPIIGLAWDCGAVTTGPVTVPLVLALGIGVCRIVGDEDSSNSGFGIVTLASLFPVIAVLLLGFYHYVAEDYVGAPNYQGAEAELPVPDYNVETSAPPAALLKEIKAAPLQAAEPISEQEFRHYLRTGKLPDDVTVRFEGGETELVNGRVVQTGAQVVYERHVDPSLWAQDVEEWDPSANFFKELKSSLLGALQAIVPLVLFLFVILKLLVNEPIRDLDQLAVGIVFALIGMALFGIGITMGLTPLGTQLGSNIPATFASISPWGMEATFGPLIPTEDVGKLIAVFFGFFLGYGATLAEPALNALGVTVQKITAGAFRKKLLMQSVAIGVGLGIATGVCKIAYNLPLAWLLIPPYILLLFLTHISTEEFVNFGWDSAGVTTGPITVPLVLSMGLGIGANVPGVIDGFGVLALASVGPIITVLTVGLIVRRTAEAAEHIQGGLVDD
;
A
#
# COMPACT_ATOMS: atom_id res chain seq x y z
N MET A 1 -17.57 -63.75 -35.03
CA MET A 1 -18.34 -62.51 -35.29
C MET A 1 -17.67 -61.40 -34.50
N ALA A 2 -16.83 -60.61 -35.18
CA ALA A 2 -16.23 -59.40 -34.62
C ALA A 2 -17.29 -58.30 -34.67
N GLY A 3 -17.68 -57.76 -33.51
CA GLY A 3 -18.54 -56.59 -33.40
C GLY A 3 -17.66 -55.38 -33.12
N ASP A 4 -17.69 -54.42 -34.05
CA ASP A 4 -17.02 -53.13 -34.01
C ASP A 4 -17.17 -52.42 -32.66
N GLY A 5 -16.07 -52.27 -31.93
CA GLY A 5 -15.94 -51.32 -30.84
C GLY A 5 -15.63 -49.93 -31.39
N GLN A 6 -16.63 -49.26 -31.99
CA GLN A 6 -16.52 -47.84 -32.32
C GLN A 6 -16.38 -47.04 -31.02
N SER A 7 -15.22 -46.41 -30.82
CA SER A 7 -15.04 -45.40 -29.79
C SER A 7 -16.05 -44.27 -30.02
N MET A 8 -17.03 -44.10 -29.14
CA MET A 8 -17.91 -42.94 -29.18
C MET A 8 -17.04 -41.68 -28.99
N ALA A 9 -16.76 -40.99 -30.09
CA ALA A 9 -16.11 -39.71 -30.06
C ALA A 9 -17.00 -38.75 -29.26
N TRP A 10 -16.49 -38.27 -28.12
CA TRP A 10 -17.20 -37.31 -27.28
C TRP A 10 -17.57 -36.08 -28.13
N GLN A 11 -18.87 -35.90 -28.38
CA GLN A 11 -19.39 -34.70 -29.04
C GLN A 11 -19.82 -33.71 -27.96
N ALA A 12 -19.09 -32.61 -27.84
CA ALA A 12 -19.46 -31.52 -26.93
C ALA A 12 -20.92 -31.10 -27.22
N PRO A 13 -21.81 -31.07 -26.21
CA PRO A 13 -23.18 -30.62 -26.42
C PRO A 13 -23.15 -29.17 -26.91
N LYS A 14 -23.82 -28.89 -28.04
CA LYS A 14 -24.01 -27.52 -28.57
C LYS A 14 -24.97 -26.77 -27.64
N LEU A 15 -24.47 -26.30 -26.51
CA LEU A 15 -25.21 -25.49 -25.57
C LEU A 15 -25.42 -24.10 -26.17
N GLY A 16 -26.67 -23.65 -26.27
CA GLY A 16 -26.96 -22.26 -26.59
C GLY A 16 -26.43 -21.32 -25.50
N VAL A 17 -26.27 -20.03 -25.81
CA VAL A 17 -25.73 -19.01 -24.88
C VAL A 17 -26.45 -19.03 -23.52
N LYS A 18 -27.78 -19.23 -23.51
CA LYS A 18 -28.55 -19.38 -22.26
C LYS A 18 -28.19 -20.63 -21.45
N GLY A 19 -27.89 -21.75 -22.11
CA GLY A 19 -27.44 -22.98 -21.46
C GLY A 19 -26.06 -22.83 -20.84
N ILE A 20 -25.14 -22.17 -21.55
CA ILE A 20 -23.80 -21.82 -21.06
C ILE A 20 -23.91 -20.90 -19.84
N LEU A 21 -24.70 -19.83 -19.93
CA LEU A 21 -24.89 -18.90 -18.82
C LEU A 21 -25.51 -19.59 -17.59
N ARG A 22 -26.42 -20.53 -17.80
CA ARG A 22 -27.06 -21.30 -16.70
C ARG A 22 -26.08 -22.23 -15.99
N LEU A 23 -25.10 -22.78 -16.71
CA LEU A 23 -24.03 -23.62 -16.14
C LEU A 23 -22.96 -22.80 -15.43
N LEU A 24 -22.61 -21.62 -15.96
CA LEU A 24 -21.57 -20.76 -15.39
C LEU A 24 -22.08 -19.83 -14.28
N SER A 25 -23.37 -19.48 -14.28
CA SER A 25 -23.96 -18.55 -13.31
C SER A 25 -23.71 -18.95 -11.84
N PRO A 26 -23.81 -20.22 -11.42
CA PRO A 26 -23.49 -20.63 -10.06
C PRO A 26 -22.02 -20.35 -9.70
N TYR A 27 -21.10 -20.65 -10.62
CA TYR A 27 -19.67 -20.42 -10.44
C TYR A 27 -19.34 -18.94 -10.28
N PHE A 28 -19.80 -18.10 -11.22
CA PHE A 28 -19.59 -16.65 -11.16
C PHE A 28 -20.25 -16.03 -9.92
N ARG A 29 -21.44 -16.49 -9.55
CA ARG A 29 -22.14 -16.00 -8.36
C ARG A 29 -21.37 -16.32 -7.09
N GLU A 30 -20.85 -17.54 -6.94
CA GLU A 30 -20.06 -17.93 -5.78
C GLU A 30 -18.78 -17.09 -5.69
N LYS A 31 -18.02 -16.99 -6.80
CA LYS A 31 -16.79 -16.19 -6.85
C LYS A 31 -17.03 -14.71 -6.59
N PHE A 32 -18.08 -14.14 -7.15
CA PHE A 32 -18.43 -12.74 -6.91
C PHE A 32 -18.87 -12.51 -5.46
N LEU A 33 -19.70 -13.41 -4.89
CA LEU A 33 -20.10 -13.31 -3.50
C LEU A 33 -18.93 -13.44 -2.54
N ASP A 34 -17.91 -14.24 -2.87
CA ASP A 34 -16.68 -14.30 -2.07
C ASP A 34 -15.95 -12.95 -2.08
N GLN A 35 -15.88 -12.26 -3.23
CA GLN A 35 -15.32 -10.89 -3.28
C GLN A 35 -16.17 -9.91 -2.47
N VAL A 36 -17.50 -9.92 -2.63
CA VAL A 36 -18.37 -9.02 -1.86
C VAL A 36 -18.28 -9.31 -0.35
N LYS A 37 -18.27 -10.58 0.07
CA LYS A 37 -18.07 -10.98 1.48
C LYS A 37 -16.72 -10.55 2.05
N SER A 38 -15.73 -10.38 1.19
CA SER A 38 -14.43 -9.86 1.59
C SER A 38 -14.53 -8.35 1.86
N ILE A 39 -15.18 -7.58 0.99
CA ILE A 39 -15.12 -6.11 1.04
C ILE A 39 -16.24 -5.50 1.91
N TRP A 40 -17.41 -6.14 2.03
CA TRP A 40 -18.59 -5.53 2.68
C TRP A 40 -18.32 -5.11 4.13
N PHE A 41 -17.52 -5.88 4.89
CA PHE A 41 -17.20 -5.56 6.27
C PHE A 41 -16.44 -4.23 6.34
N ILE A 42 -15.48 -4.04 5.43
CA ILE A 42 -14.70 -2.81 5.33
C ILE A 42 -15.63 -1.65 4.97
N ILE A 43 -16.42 -1.76 3.90
CA ILE A 43 -17.35 -0.68 3.48
C ILE A 43 -18.33 -0.33 4.58
N PHE A 44 -18.93 -1.34 5.22
CA PHE A 44 -19.88 -1.15 6.30
C PHE A 44 -19.22 -0.46 7.49
N TYR A 45 -18.04 -0.93 7.90
CA TYR A 45 -17.27 -0.36 8.99
C TYR A 45 -16.94 1.12 8.73
N LEU A 46 -16.48 1.43 7.51
CA LEU A 46 -16.13 2.77 7.08
C LEU A 46 -17.34 3.71 7.05
N ALA A 47 -18.44 3.28 6.43
CA ALA A 47 -19.67 4.04 6.38
C ALA A 47 -20.27 4.27 7.78
N ALA A 48 -20.25 3.24 8.63
CA ALA A 48 -20.70 3.35 10.01
C ALA A 48 -19.83 4.33 10.80
N PHE A 49 -18.50 4.29 10.63
CA PHE A 49 -17.60 5.22 11.30
C PHE A 49 -17.84 6.68 10.86
N GLN A 50 -17.92 6.95 9.55
CA GLN A 50 -18.21 8.30 9.04
C GLN A 50 -19.56 8.83 9.53
N ILE A 51 -20.62 8.01 9.48
CA ILE A 51 -21.98 8.45 9.82
C ILE A 51 -22.17 8.59 11.34
N PHE A 52 -21.74 7.59 12.12
CA PHE A 52 -22.05 7.54 13.55
C PHE A 52 -21.00 8.23 14.42
N ILE A 53 -19.72 8.20 14.03
CA ILE A 53 -18.63 8.75 14.85
C ILE A 53 -18.26 10.14 14.37
N LEU A 54 -18.06 10.34 13.07
CA LEU A 54 -17.69 11.66 12.54
C LEU A 54 -18.90 12.57 12.32
N GLY A 55 -20.10 12.01 12.16
CA GLY A 55 -21.31 12.78 11.85
C GLY A 55 -21.29 13.41 10.44
N VAL A 56 -20.42 12.92 9.56
CA VAL A 56 -20.24 13.45 8.19
C VAL A 56 -20.85 12.48 7.18
N PRO A 57 -21.71 12.95 6.24
CA PRO A 57 -22.24 12.11 5.18
C PRO A 57 -21.12 11.68 4.22
N LEU A 58 -21.26 10.47 3.64
CA LEU A 58 -20.32 9.97 2.64
C LEU A 58 -20.59 10.69 1.30
N VAL A 59 -19.67 11.56 0.91
CA VAL A 59 -19.81 12.37 -0.29
C VAL A 59 -19.54 11.48 -1.52
N TYR A 60 -20.35 11.62 -2.58
CA TYR A 60 -20.36 10.73 -3.75
C TYR A 60 -20.63 9.24 -3.46
N ALA A 61 -21.42 8.92 -2.44
CA ALA A 61 -21.70 7.54 -2.02
C ALA A 61 -22.16 6.60 -3.15
N ALA A 62 -22.99 7.09 -4.09
CA ALA A 62 -23.44 6.28 -5.22
C ALA A 62 -22.27 5.87 -6.12
N MET A 63 -21.38 6.81 -6.43
CA MET A 63 -20.25 6.55 -7.30
C MET A 63 -19.19 5.69 -6.61
N ILE A 64 -18.87 5.95 -5.34
CA ILE A 64 -18.00 5.08 -4.55
C ILE A 64 -18.58 3.66 -4.49
N GLY A 65 -19.89 3.53 -4.29
CA GLY A 65 -20.59 2.24 -4.32
C GLY A 65 -20.44 1.51 -5.66
N VAL A 66 -20.58 2.23 -6.79
CA VAL A 66 -20.33 1.68 -8.12
C VAL A 66 -18.86 1.31 -8.30
N GLY A 67 -17.93 2.16 -7.89
CA GLY A 67 -16.49 1.91 -7.94
C GLY A 67 -16.10 0.66 -7.18
N VAL A 68 -16.57 0.50 -5.94
CA VAL A 68 -16.31 -0.69 -5.13
C VAL A 68 -16.98 -1.96 -5.72
N PHE A 69 -18.16 -1.83 -6.34
CA PHE A 69 -18.75 -2.94 -7.09
C PHE A 69 -17.87 -3.35 -8.29
N VAL A 70 -17.35 -2.37 -9.04
CA VAL A 70 -16.43 -2.58 -10.16
C VAL A 70 -15.11 -3.18 -9.68
N VAL A 71 -14.58 -2.79 -8.50
CA VAL A 71 -13.44 -3.45 -7.86
C VAL A 71 -13.72 -4.93 -7.60
N ALA A 72 -14.84 -5.25 -6.97
CA ALA A 72 -15.18 -6.65 -6.65
C ALA A 72 -15.27 -7.51 -7.92
N LEU A 73 -15.86 -6.95 -8.99
CA LEU A 73 -15.98 -7.63 -10.28
C LEU A 73 -14.63 -7.74 -10.99
N GLY A 74 -13.83 -6.67 -11.01
CA GLY A 74 -12.49 -6.66 -11.60
C GLY A 74 -11.55 -7.64 -10.92
N LEU A 75 -11.50 -7.62 -9.58
CA LEU A 75 -10.70 -8.55 -8.78
C LEU A 75 -11.12 -10.01 -9.02
N MET A 76 -12.42 -10.29 -9.15
CA MET A 76 -12.91 -11.63 -9.49
C MET A 76 -12.35 -12.13 -10.82
N PHE A 77 -12.53 -11.36 -11.90
CA PHE A 77 -12.01 -11.74 -13.22
C PHE A 77 -10.48 -11.83 -13.22
N PHE A 78 -9.83 -10.92 -12.50
CA PHE A 78 -8.38 -10.86 -12.42
C PHE A 78 -7.80 -12.11 -11.74
N MET A 79 -8.27 -12.43 -10.54
CA MET A 79 -7.79 -13.60 -9.79
C MET A 79 -8.10 -14.91 -10.50
N GLU A 80 -9.27 -15.00 -11.15
CA GLU A 80 -9.61 -16.17 -11.95
C GLU A 80 -8.73 -16.27 -13.21
N GLY A 81 -8.43 -15.13 -13.85
CA GLY A 81 -7.51 -15.05 -14.97
C GLY A 81 -6.09 -15.46 -14.62
N LEU A 82 -5.57 -15.04 -13.47
CA LEU A 82 -4.28 -15.50 -12.95
C LEU A 82 -4.28 -17.00 -12.69
N ARG A 83 -5.35 -17.53 -12.09
CA ARG A 83 -5.46 -18.95 -11.70
C ARG A 83 -5.56 -19.88 -12.90
N LEU A 84 -6.28 -19.50 -13.95
CA LEU A 84 -6.41 -20.28 -15.19
C LEU A 84 -5.24 -20.04 -16.15
N GLY A 85 -4.61 -18.87 -16.08
CA GLY A 85 -3.59 -18.42 -17.02
C GLY A 85 -2.16 -18.50 -16.48
N LEU A 86 -1.76 -17.49 -15.71
CA LEU A 86 -0.36 -17.24 -15.34
C LEU A 86 0.19 -18.23 -14.29
N MET A 87 -0.59 -18.62 -13.28
CA MET A 87 -0.08 -19.52 -12.22
C MET A 87 0.27 -20.91 -12.75
N PRO A 88 -0.60 -21.62 -13.52
CA PRO A 88 -0.26 -22.94 -14.07
C PRO A 88 0.96 -22.89 -14.98
N LEU A 89 1.12 -21.80 -15.74
CA LEU A 89 2.28 -21.59 -16.60
C LEU A 89 3.57 -21.45 -15.78
N GLY A 90 3.52 -20.69 -14.67
CA GLY A 90 4.63 -20.57 -13.71
C GLY A 90 4.99 -21.89 -13.05
N GLU A 91 4.00 -22.66 -12.58
CA GLU A 91 4.21 -23.99 -11.99
C GLU A 91 4.82 -24.97 -13.00
N PHE A 92 4.29 -24.99 -14.23
CA PHE A 92 4.76 -25.87 -15.30
C PHE A 92 6.21 -25.57 -15.68
N ILE A 93 6.54 -24.30 -15.90
CA ILE A 93 7.91 -23.88 -16.20
C ILE A 93 8.82 -24.21 -15.01
N GLY A 94 8.40 -23.91 -13.77
CA GLY A 94 9.15 -24.26 -12.57
C GLY A 94 9.42 -25.76 -12.41
N ALA A 95 8.46 -26.60 -12.84
CA ALA A 95 8.53 -28.06 -12.75
C ALA A 95 9.28 -28.73 -13.91
N ILE A 96 9.74 -28.01 -14.93
CA ILE A 96 10.49 -28.59 -16.05
C ILE A 96 11.83 -27.90 -16.25
N LEU A 97 11.90 -26.58 -16.01
CA LEU A 97 13.10 -25.78 -16.22
C LEU A 97 14.34 -26.35 -15.49
N PRO A 98 14.26 -26.84 -14.22
CA PRO A 98 15.42 -27.45 -13.57
C PRO A 98 15.93 -28.74 -14.20
N ARG A 99 15.12 -29.44 -15.01
CA ARG A 99 15.54 -30.65 -15.74
C ARG A 99 16.30 -30.31 -17.02
N ASN A 100 15.91 -29.21 -17.67
CA ASN A 100 16.35 -28.90 -19.04
C ASN A 100 17.38 -27.76 -19.09
N ALA A 101 17.59 -27.02 -18.00
CA ALA A 101 18.46 -25.84 -17.98
C ALA A 101 19.54 -25.93 -16.88
N LYS A 102 20.68 -25.27 -17.13
CA LYS A 102 21.75 -25.12 -16.13
C LYS A 102 21.34 -24.08 -15.07
N LEU A 103 21.88 -24.20 -13.87
CA LEU A 103 21.59 -23.30 -12.75
C LEU A 103 21.64 -21.79 -13.12
N PRO A 104 22.65 -21.25 -13.85
CA PRO A 104 22.66 -19.84 -14.22
C PRO A 104 21.47 -19.39 -15.07
N ALA A 105 20.97 -20.26 -15.96
CA ALA A 105 19.80 -19.96 -16.79
C ALA A 105 18.51 -19.95 -15.95
N ILE A 106 18.41 -20.85 -14.96
CA ILE A 106 17.28 -20.89 -14.01
C ILE A 106 17.28 -19.61 -13.16
N LEU A 107 18.45 -19.20 -12.66
CA LEU A 107 18.58 -17.98 -11.87
C LEU A 107 18.29 -16.71 -12.68
N ALA A 108 18.76 -16.64 -13.93
CA ALA A 108 18.43 -15.54 -14.84
C ALA A 108 16.93 -15.48 -15.15
N PHE A 109 16.30 -16.64 -15.38
CA PHE A 109 14.85 -16.74 -15.54
C PHE A 109 14.12 -16.24 -14.28
N ALA A 110 14.52 -16.72 -13.10
CA ALA A 110 13.93 -16.33 -11.82
C ALA A 110 14.03 -14.81 -11.57
N PHE A 111 15.18 -14.22 -11.89
CA PHE A 111 15.42 -12.78 -11.80
C PHE A 111 14.48 -11.97 -12.71
N ILE A 112 14.43 -12.32 -14.00
CA ILE A 112 13.59 -11.62 -14.98
C ILE A 112 12.10 -11.82 -14.63
N LEU A 113 11.72 -13.03 -14.21
CA LEU A 113 10.34 -13.32 -13.81
C LEU A 113 9.91 -12.45 -12.62
N GLY A 114 10.74 -12.34 -11.57
CA GLY A 114 10.44 -11.49 -10.41
C GLY A 114 10.29 -10.02 -10.80
N GLY A 115 11.18 -9.50 -11.64
CA GLY A 115 11.09 -8.13 -12.14
C GLY A 115 9.83 -7.89 -12.98
N LEU A 116 9.51 -8.77 -13.94
CA LEU A 116 8.31 -8.65 -14.78
C LEU A 116 7.01 -8.83 -13.99
N ALA A 117 6.99 -9.69 -12.98
CA ALA A 117 5.84 -9.85 -12.09
C ALA A 117 5.56 -8.55 -11.32
N THR A 118 6.61 -7.82 -10.94
CA THR A 118 6.48 -6.52 -10.25
C THR A 118 5.83 -5.47 -11.14
N PHE A 119 6.18 -5.42 -12.44
CA PHE A 119 5.49 -4.53 -13.40
C PHE A 119 4.02 -4.91 -13.60
N ALA A 120 3.68 -6.18 -13.37
CA ALA A 120 2.31 -6.67 -13.45
C ALA A 120 1.51 -6.44 -12.16
N GLU A 121 2.13 -5.91 -11.10
CA GLU A 121 1.50 -5.71 -9.80
C GLU A 121 0.67 -4.40 -9.76
N PRO A 122 -0.67 -4.46 -9.65
CA PRO A 122 -1.51 -3.25 -9.67
C PRO A 122 -1.23 -2.29 -8.51
N ALA A 123 -0.76 -2.82 -7.38
CA ALA A 123 -0.51 -2.07 -6.17
C ALA A 123 0.62 -1.02 -6.35
N ILE A 124 1.58 -1.27 -7.25
CA ILE A 124 2.65 -0.34 -7.60
C ILE A 124 2.10 0.90 -8.32
N ALA A 125 1.07 0.74 -9.15
CA ALA A 125 0.43 1.88 -9.83
C ALA A 125 -0.24 2.82 -8.81
N VAL A 126 -0.83 2.27 -7.76
CA VAL A 126 -1.44 3.07 -6.69
C VAL A 126 -0.38 3.79 -5.87
N LEU A 127 0.73 3.12 -5.54
CA LEU A 127 1.87 3.76 -4.86
C LEU A 127 2.44 4.93 -5.68
N ARG A 128 2.50 4.81 -7.00
CA ARG A 128 2.91 5.92 -7.87
C ARG A 128 1.90 7.07 -7.86
N ALA A 129 0.61 6.77 -7.97
CA ALA A 129 -0.45 7.78 -7.93
C ALA A 129 -0.48 8.53 -6.59
N ALA A 130 -0.14 7.84 -5.49
CA ALA A 130 0.05 8.41 -4.17
C ALA A 130 1.13 9.51 -4.11
N GLY A 131 2.07 9.52 -5.06
CA GLY A 131 3.14 10.51 -5.17
C GLY A 131 2.70 11.94 -5.46
N ALA A 132 1.52 12.11 -6.06
CA ALA A 132 0.99 13.43 -6.41
C ALA A 132 0.65 14.27 -5.16
N GLY A 133 0.39 13.63 -4.01
CA GLY A 133 0.04 14.32 -2.76
C GLY A 133 1.24 14.74 -1.90
N VAL A 134 2.48 14.47 -2.33
CA VAL A 134 3.69 14.85 -1.58
C VAL A 134 4.08 16.28 -1.97
N LYS A 135 4.37 17.13 -0.99
CA LYS A 135 4.79 18.51 -1.27
C LYS A 135 6.30 18.58 -1.53
N PRO A 136 6.76 19.26 -2.60
CA PRO A 136 8.20 19.42 -2.88
C PRO A 136 8.95 20.19 -1.79
N GLU A 137 8.27 21.11 -1.10
CA GLU A 137 8.85 21.95 -0.04
C GLU A 137 9.20 21.16 1.22
N ASP A 138 8.34 20.21 1.61
CA ASP A 138 8.51 19.39 2.81
C ASP A 138 9.42 18.19 2.58
N ALA A 139 9.35 17.58 1.39
CA ALA A 139 10.07 16.36 1.06
C ALA A 139 10.57 16.33 -0.39
N PRO A 140 11.62 17.11 -0.73
CA PRO A 140 12.04 17.32 -2.13
C PRO A 140 12.48 16.03 -2.82
N LEU A 141 13.30 15.20 -2.15
CA LEU A 141 13.79 13.95 -2.72
C LEU A 141 12.67 12.89 -2.82
N LEU A 142 11.74 12.86 -1.87
CA LEU A 142 10.58 11.97 -1.93
C LEU A 142 9.68 12.33 -3.13
N TYR A 143 9.42 13.62 -3.32
CA TYR A 143 8.67 14.13 -4.47
C TYR A 143 9.32 13.74 -5.79
N SER A 144 10.63 13.99 -5.95
CA SER A 144 11.37 13.66 -7.18
C SER A 144 11.32 12.16 -7.50
N LEU A 145 11.43 11.28 -6.49
CA LEU A 145 11.36 9.83 -6.71
C LEU A 145 9.98 9.34 -7.17
N LEU A 146 8.91 9.97 -6.70
CA LEU A 146 7.54 9.55 -6.95
C LEU A 146 6.92 10.18 -8.21
N ASN A 147 7.40 11.36 -8.62
CA ASN A 147 6.90 12.09 -9.78
C ASN A 147 7.87 11.99 -10.96
N ASP A 148 9.00 12.68 -10.91
CA ASP A 148 9.96 12.78 -12.03
C ASP A 148 10.68 11.47 -12.32
N PHE A 149 11.17 10.80 -11.27
CA PHE A 149 11.92 9.55 -11.35
C PHE A 149 11.06 8.31 -11.09
N ALA A 150 9.74 8.43 -11.16
CA ALA A 150 8.82 7.30 -10.94
C ALA A 150 9.16 6.04 -11.76
N PRO A 151 9.56 6.13 -13.05
CA PRO A 151 9.98 4.94 -13.80
C PRO A 151 11.25 4.29 -13.25
N GLN A 152 12.20 5.09 -12.75
CA GLN A 152 13.43 4.58 -12.12
C GLN A 152 13.13 3.91 -10.78
N LEU A 153 12.20 4.48 -9.99
CA LEU A 153 11.72 3.88 -8.75
C LEU A 153 11.11 2.50 -9.02
N VAL A 154 10.17 2.39 -9.97
CA VAL A 154 9.54 1.12 -10.34
C VAL A 154 10.57 0.10 -10.84
N LEU A 155 11.53 0.53 -11.67
CA LEU A 155 12.60 -0.34 -12.13
C LEU A 155 13.50 -0.82 -10.97
N SER A 156 13.86 0.05 -10.04
CA SER A 156 14.66 -0.32 -8.86
C SER A 156 13.93 -1.33 -7.97
N VAL A 157 12.64 -1.10 -7.72
CA VAL A 157 11.76 -2.05 -7.01
C VAL A 157 11.74 -3.40 -7.75
N ALA A 158 11.53 -3.41 -9.07
CA ALA A 158 11.52 -4.62 -9.88
C ALA A 158 12.87 -5.36 -9.86
N MET A 159 14.00 -4.65 -9.86
CA MET A 159 15.33 -5.23 -9.69
C MET A 159 15.48 -5.88 -8.30
N GLY A 160 14.99 -5.21 -7.24
CA GLY A 160 14.94 -5.75 -5.88
C GLY A 160 14.15 -7.06 -5.81
N VAL A 161 12.92 -7.10 -6.33
CA VAL A 161 12.10 -8.32 -6.39
C VAL A 161 12.78 -9.39 -7.26
N GLY A 162 13.37 -9.03 -8.39
CA GLY A 162 14.14 -9.96 -9.23
C GLY A 162 15.27 -10.64 -8.46
N PHE A 163 16.08 -9.88 -7.71
CA PHE A 163 17.13 -10.44 -6.85
C PHE A 163 16.57 -11.32 -5.73
N ALA A 164 15.42 -10.94 -5.14
CA ALA A 164 14.76 -11.76 -4.14
C ALA A 164 14.31 -13.11 -4.68
N VAL A 165 13.66 -13.15 -5.86
CA VAL A 165 13.22 -14.41 -6.48
C VAL A 165 14.42 -15.25 -6.89
N LEU A 166 15.48 -14.64 -7.44
CA LEU A 166 16.73 -15.32 -7.74
C LEU A 166 17.34 -15.97 -6.49
N LEU A 167 17.45 -15.22 -5.39
CA LEU A 167 18.00 -15.74 -4.14
C LEU A 167 17.09 -16.79 -3.51
N GLY A 168 15.77 -16.62 -3.62
CA GLY A 168 14.78 -17.60 -3.17
C GLY A 168 14.92 -18.94 -3.90
N VAL A 169 15.10 -18.92 -5.23
CA VAL A 169 15.36 -20.12 -6.01
C VAL A 169 16.72 -20.72 -5.66
N LEU A 170 17.78 -19.90 -5.58
CA LEU A 170 19.12 -20.35 -5.20
C LEU A 170 19.14 -21.02 -3.81
N ARG A 171 18.37 -20.45 -2.87
CA ARG A 171 18.19 -20.97 -1.51
C ARG A 171 17.66 -22.39 -1.54
N PHE A 172 16.69 -22.70 -2.40
CA PHE A 172 16.15 -24.06 -2.55
C PHE A 172 17.16 -25.03 -3.14
N PHE A 173 17.88 -24.64 -4.20
CA PHE A 173 18.94 -25.47 -4.78
C PHE A 173 20.07 -25.81 -3.80
N ARG A 174 20.34 -24.91 -2.85
CA ARG A 174 21.42 -25.04 -1.86
C ARG A 174 20.95 -25.58 -0.51
N GLY A 175 19.65 -25.82 -0.31
CA GLY A 175 19.08 -26.24 0.98
C GLY A 175 19.30 -25.22 2.11
N TRP A 176 19.40 -23.93 1.79
CA TRP A 176 19.65 -22.88 2.78
C TRP A 176 18.39 -22.60 3.61
N ARG A 177 18.56 -22.55 4.93
CA ARG A 177 17.48 -22.21 5.87
C ARG A 177 17.23 -20.70 5.89
N LEU A 178 15.97 -20.28 5.82
CA LEU A 178 15.54 -18.89 5.84
C LEU A 178 16.01 -18.17 7.10
N LYS A 179 16.00 -18.87 8.25
CA LYS A 179 16.41 -18.29 9.54
C LYS A 179 17.85 -17.74 9.57
N TYR A 180 18.71 -18.14 8.63
CA TYR A 180 20.07 -17.62 8.50
C TYR A 180 20.21 -16.50 7.46
N ILE A 181 19.25 -16.36 6.54
CA ILE A 181 19.23 -15.32 5.51
C ILE A 181 18.59 -14.03 6.05
N ILE A 182 17.54 -14.15 6.88
CA ILE A 182 16.83 -13.00 7.45
C ILE A 182 17.74 -12.10 8.31
N PRO A 183 18.52 -12.62 9.28
CA PRO A 183 19.29 -11.75 10.18
C PRO A 183 20.25 -10.78 9.51
N PRO A 184 21.13 -11.18 8.56
CA PRO A 184 22.00 -10.23 7.88
C PRO A 184 21.23 -9.23 7.02
N LEU A 185 20.11 -9.66 6.41
CA LEU A 185 19.30 -8.80 5.53
C LEU A 185 18.55 -7.72 6.32
N VAL A 186 17.87 -8.12 7.40
CA VAL A 186 17.17 -7.20 8.31
C VAL A 186 18.16 -6.33 9.08
N GLY A 187 19.33 -6.87 9.45
CA GLY A 187 20.42 -6.10 10.06
C GLY A 187 20.89 -4.97 9.13
N LEU A 188 21.15 -5.28 7.86
CA LEU A 188 21.47 -4.29 6.84
C LEU A 188 20.35 -3.24 6.68
N LEU A 189 19.10 -3.66 6.62
CA LEU A 189 17.95 -2.76 6.52
C LEU A 189 17.83 -1.82 7.71
N CYS A 190 18.04 -2.31 8.93
CA CYS A 190 18.03 -1.48 10.13
C CYS A 190 19.15 -0.44 10.09
N VAL A 191 20.35 -0.83 9.64
CA VAL A 191 21.50 0.09 9.48
C VAL A 191 21.20 1.17 8.43
N LEU A 192 20.71 0.78 7.25
CA LEU A 192 20.35 1.74 6.20
C LEU A 192 19.22 2.68 6.63
N THR A 193 18.21 2.16 7.34
CA THR A 193 17.10 2.95 7.87
C THR A 193 17.57 3.93 8.94
N PHE A 194 18.46 3.49 9.84
CA PHE A 194 19.05 4.36 10.86
C PHE A 194 19.91 5.46 10.24
N TYR A 195 20.69 5.12 9.21
CA TYR A 195 21.49 6.10 8.46
C TYR A 195 20.61 7.13 7.76
N ALA A 196 19.57 6.70 7.04
CA ALA A 196 18.62 7.59 6.38
C ALA A 196 17.88 8.49 7.38
N HIS A 197 17.58 7.98 8.58
CA HIS A 197 16.90 8.74 9.62
C HIS A 197 17.73 9.91 10.14
N GLY A 198 19.06 9.78 10.16
CA GLY A 198 19.97 10.84 10.60
C GLY A 198 20.09 12.01 9.62
N ASN A 199 19.39 11.99 8.48
CA ASN A 199 19.50 13.00 7.44
C ASN A 199 18.11 13.51 7.05
N GLU A 200 17.92 14.84 7.08
CA GLU A 200 16.62 15.49 6.86
C GLU A 200 16.03 15.20 5.47
N ILE A 201 16.88 15.04 4.45
CA ILE A 201 16.45 14.83 3.06
C ILE A 201 16.15 13.34 2.80
N LEU A 202 16.90 12.42 3.41
CA LEU A 202 16.68 10.97 3.27
C LEU A 202 15.59 10.42 4.19
N GLY A 203 15.30 11.10 5.30
CA GLY A 203 14.32 10.67 6.30
C GLY A 203 12.95 10.31 5.72
N PRO A 204 12.32 11.19 4.90
CA PRO A 204 11.00 10.93 4.30
C PRO A 204 10.96 9.71 3.36
N ILE A 205 12.10 9.29 2.80
CA ILE A 205 12.18 8.12 1.89
C ILE A 205 12.00 6.80 2.65
N ILE A 206 12.27 6.78 3.96
CA ILE A 206 12.12 5.55 4.77
C ILE A 206 10.69 5.01 4.65
N GLY A 207 9.69 5.88 4.75
CA GLY A 207 8.28 5.49 4.61
C GLY A 207 8.01 4.83 3.26
N LEU A 208 8.41 5.52 2.18
CA LEU A 208 8.29 5.00 0.82
C LEU A 208 8.99 3.65 0.64
N ALA A 209 10.24 3.53 1.08
CA ALA A 209 11.04 2.34 0.86
C ALA A 209 10.41 1.10 1.52
N TRP A 210 10.00 1.22 2.78
CA TRP A 210 9.37 0.11 3.50
C TRP A 210 7.97 -0.20 3.00
N ASP A 211 7.20 0.81 2.59
CA ASP A 211 5.90 0.60 1.93
C ASP A 211 6.08 -0.09 0.57
N CYS A 212 7.11 0.22 -0.23
CA CYS A 212 7.41 -0.52 -1.46
C CYS A 212 7.63 -2.01 -1.21
N GLY A 213 8.34 -2.38 -0.13
CA GLY A 213 8.49 -3.77 0.28
C GLY A 213 7.16 -4.47 0.51
N ALA A 214 6.24 -3.79 1.23
CA ALA A 214 4.88 -4.27 1.46
C ALA A 214 4.06 -4.38 0.15
N VAL A 215 4.19 -3.43 -0.76
CA VAL A 215 3.39 -3.35 -2.01
C VAL A 215 3.79 -4.44 -3.02
N THR A 216 5.04 -4.86 -3.03
CA THR A 216 5.54 -5.86 -4.01
C THR A 216 5.03 -7.29 -3.80
N THR A 217 4.40 -7.60 -2.67
CA THR A 217 3.86 -8.92 -2.36
C THR A 217 2.36 -9.04 -2.66
N GLY A 218 1.92 -8.43 -3.76
CA GLY A 218 0.51 -8.39 -4.13
C GLY A 218 -0.01 -9.64 -4.87
N PRO A 219 -1.25 -9.55 -5.41
CA PRO A 219 -1.99 -10.65 -6.02
C PRO A 219 -1.33 -11.30 -7.24
N VAL A 220 -0.35 -10.65 -7.89
CA VAL A 220 0.35 -11.23 -9.05
C VAL A 220 1.63 -11.91 -8.63
N THR A 221 2.47 -11.18 -7.90
CA THR A 221 3.82 -11.62 -7.59
C THR A 221 3.80 -12.84 -6.68
N VAL A 222 2.98 -12.85 -5.64
CA VAL A 222 2.96 -13.95 -4.66
C VAL A 222 2.54 -15.27 -5.28
N PRO A 223 1.37 -15.40 -5.95
CA PRO A 223 0.96 -16.68 -6.51
C PRO A 223 1.93 -17.19 -7.58
N LEU A 224 2.49 -16.30 -8.41
CA LEU A 224 3.39 -16.68 -9.49
C LEU A 224 4.77 -17.13 -8.98
N VAL A 225 5.34 -16.40 -8.03
CA VAL A 225 6.63 -16.74 -7.42
C VAL A 225 6.52 -17.99 -6.56
N LEU A 226 5.41 -18.15 -5.83
CA LEU A 226 5.11 -19.37 -5.07
C LEU A 226 4.92 -20.58 -6.01
N ALA A 227 4.16 -20.42 -7.09
CA ALA A 227 3.99 -21.43 -8.14
C ALA A 227 5.34 -21.89 -8.71
N LEU A 228 6.22 -20.94 -9.05
CA LEU A 228 7.58 -21.24 -9.48
C LEU A 228 8.35 -21.99 -8.39
N GLY A 229 8.33 -21.49 -7.15
CA GLY A 229 9.03 -22.09 -6.01
C GLY A 229 8.61 -23.54 -5.75
N ILE A 230 7.30 -23.81 -5.77
CA ILE A 230 6.74 -25.16 -5.63
C ILE A 230 7.17 -26.05 -6.81
N GLY A 231 7.12 -25.54 -8.04
CA GLY A 231 7.54 -26.27 -9.23
C GLY A 231 9.02 -26.68 -9.17
N VAL A 232 9.90 -25.76 -8.77
CA VAL A 232 11.33 -26.03 -8.62
C VAL A 232 11.60 -27.02 -7.49
N CYS A 233 10.96 -26.85 -6.33
CA CYS A 233 11.14 -27.73 -5.18
C CYS A 233 10.70 -29.17 -5.46
N ARG A 234 9.66 -29.39 -6.28
CA ARG A 234 9.19 -30.74 -6.62
C ARG A 234 10.25 -31.58 -7.35
N ILE A 235 11.24 -30.96 -8.00
CA ILE A 235 12.31 -31.67 -8.71
C ILE A 235 13.60 -31.72 -7.90
N VAL A 236 13.91 -30.63 -7.19
CA VAL A 236 15.23 -30.39 -6.59
C VAL A 236 15.24 -30.64 -5.08
N GLY A 237 14.08 -30.61 -4.42
CA GLY A 237 13.96 -30.82 -2.98
C GLY A 237 13.99 -32.29 -2.59
N ASP A 238 14.71 -32.61 -1.50
CA ASP A 238 14.64 -33.92 -0.83
C ASP A 238 13.22 -34.18 -0.29
N GLU A 239 12.85 -35.46 -0.14
CA GLU A 239 11.53 -35.95 0.30
C GLU A 239 11.06 -35.36 1.65
N ASP A 240 11.98 -34.88 2.50
CA ASP A 240 11.69 -34.29 3.83
C ASP A 240 11.46 -32.76 3.81
N SER A 241 11.52 -32.11 2.64
CA SER A 241 11.36 -30.65 2.54
C SER A 241 9.88 -30.22 2.51
N SER A 242 9.15 -30.45 3.60
CA SER A 242 7.75 -30.02 3.79
C SER A 242 7.51 -28.50 3.65
N ASN A 243 8.59 -27.69 3.68
CA ASN A 243 8.60 -26.23 3.49
C ASN A 243 8.70 -25.76 2.03
N SER A 244 8.53 -26.67 1.07
CA SER A 244 8.66 -26.43 -0.37
C SER A 244 7.82 -25.23 -0.86
N GLY A 245 8.49 -24.11 -1.14
CA GLY A 245 7.89 -22.89 -1.72
C GLY A 245 7.86 -21.65 -0.80
N PHE A 246 7.90 -21.81 0.52
CA PHE A 246 7.83 -20.68 1.47
C PHE A 246 9.15 -19.93 1.61
N GLY A 247 9.11 -18.65 1.95
CA GLY A 247 10.24 -17.78 2.23
C GLY A 247 10.77 -17.01 1.03
N ILE A 248 10.35 -17.32 -0.21
CA ILE A 248 10.62 -16.43 -1.34
C ILE A 248 9.84 -15.11 -1.19
N VAL A 249 8.60 -15.18 -0.70
CA VAL A 249 7.74 -14.01 -0.49
C VAL A 249 8.36 -13.05 0.52
N THR A 250 8.93 -13.57 1.61
CA THR A 250 9.73 -12.80 2.58
C THR A 250 10.88 -12.04 1.92
N LEU A 251 11.65 -12.71 1.04
CA LEU A 251 12.74 -12.03 0.34
C LEU A 251 12.21 -10.95 -0.61
N ALA A 252 11.08 -11.23 -1.26
CA ALA A 252 10.44 -10.32 -2.19
C ALA A 252 9.96 -9.04 -1.51
N SER A 253 9.67 -9.04 -0.20
CA SER A 253 9.36 -7.80 0.53
C SER A 253 10.59 -7.07 1.06
N LEU A 254 11.70 -7.75 1.37
CA LEU A 254 12.88 -7.12 2.00
C LEU A 254 13.84 -6.49 0.98
N PHE A 255 14.06 -7.11 -0.18
CA PHE A 255 14.99 -6.58 -1.19
C PHE A 255 14.53 -5.27 -1.84
N PRO A 256 13.24 -5.05 -2.14
CA PRO A 256 12.78 -3.77 -2.67
C PRO A 256 13.06 -2.61 -1.73
N VAL A 257 12.96 -2.80 -0.41
CA VAL A 257 13.30 -1.78 0.58
C VAL A 257 14.76 -1.37 0.43
N ILE A 258 15.67 -2.34 0.30
CA ILE A 258 17.10 -2.06 0.04
C ILE A 258 17.26 -1.30 -1.28
N ALA A 259 16.60 -1.75 -2.35
CA ALA A 259 16.72 -1.14 -3.67
C ALA A 259 16.26 0.32 -3.69
N VAL A 260 15.15 0.64 -3.00
CA VAL A 260 14.63 2.01 -2.90
C VAL A 260 15.53 2.88 -2.03
N LEU A 261 16.02 2.38 -0.89
CA LEU A 261 16.97 3.13 -0.05
C LEU A 261 18.28 3.42 -0.80
N LEU A 262 18.79 2.46 -1.58
CA LEU A 262 19.98 2.67 -2.40
C LEU A 262 19.74 3.66 -3.54
N LEU A 263 18.57 3.62 -4.18
CA LEU A 263 18.19 4.61 -5.19
C LEU A 263 18.07 6.02 -4.59
N GLY A 264 17.43 6.15 -3.41
CA GLY A 264 17.36 7.42 -2.69
C GLY A 264 18.75 7.95 -2.32
N PHE A 265 19.64 7.07 -1.85
CA PHE A 265 21.03 7.43 -1.58
C PHE A 265 21.79 7.86 -2.83
N TYR A 266 21.56 7.21 -3.98
CA TYR A 266 22.17 7.58 -5.25
C TYR A 266 21.79 9.01 -5.66
N HIS A 267 20.49 9.34 -5.66
CA HIS A 267 19.99 10.67 -6.00
C HIS A 267 20.38 11.75 -4.98
N TYR A 268 20.44 11.38 -3.70
CA TYR A 268 20.96 12.25 -2.65
C TYR A 268 22.43 12.63 -2.88
N VAL A 269 23.30 11.65 -3.17
CA VAL A 269 24.74 11.89 -3.41
C VAL A 269 24.98 12.59 -4.74
N ALA A 270 24.13 12.33 -5.75
CA ALA A 270 24.19 13.03 -7.03
C ALA A 270 23.70 14.49 -6.96
N GLU A 271 23.04 14.87 -5.86
CA GLU A 271 22.34 16.15 -5.72
C GLU A 271 21.29 16.35 -6.84
N ASP A 272 20.57 15.27 -7.16
CA ASP A 272 19.58 15.20 -8.24
C ASP A 272 18.16 15.05 -7.64
N TYR A 273 17.67 16.13 -7.03
CA TYR A 273 16.31 16.25 -6.49
C TYR A 273 15.86 17.71 -6.49
N VAL A 274 14.55 17.97 -6.33
CA VAL A 274 14.00 19.33 -6.37
C VAL A 274 14.75 20.26 -5.40
N GLY A 275 15.25 21.39 -5.91
CA GLY A 275 16.03 22.37 -5.14
C GLY A 275 17.53 22.08 -5.06
N ALA A 276 18.02 20.98 -5.62
CA ALA A 276 19.44 20.63 -5.68
C ALA A 276 20.09 21.06 -7.02
N PRO A 277 21.41 21.32 -7.05
CA PRO A 277 22.09 21.93 -8.21
C PRO A 277 22.13 21.05 -9.46
N ASN A 278 22.05 19.72 -9.34
CA ASN A 278 22.15 18.79 -10.48
C ASN A 278 20.80 18.19 -10.86
N TYR A 279 19.70 18.82 -10.45
CA TYR A 279 18.35 18.31 -10.69
C TYR A 279 18.02 18.19 -12.19
N GLN A 280 17.69 16.98 -12.62
CA GLN A 280 17.35 16.66 -14.03
C GLN A 280 15.85 16.47 -14.27
N GLY A 281 15.03 16.51 -13.23
CA GLY A 281 13.58 16.43 -13.35
C GLY A 281 12.97 17.67 -13.99
N ALA A 282 11.66 17.65 -14.25
CA ALA A 282 10.99 18.90 -14.62
C ALA A 282 11.13 19.84 -13.43
N GLU A 283 11.64 21.06 -13.63
CA GLU A 283 11.59 22.10 -12.59
C GLU A 283 10.12 22.19 -12.16
N ALA A 284 9.80 21.69 -10.97
CA ALA A 284 8.59 22.08 -10.31
C ALA A 284 8.76 23.59 -10.15
N GLU A 285 8.07 24.38 -10.98
CA GLU A 285 7.88 25.79 -10.73
C GLU A 285 7.27 25.86 -9.32
N LEU A 286 8.13 26.03 -8.31
CA LEU A 286 7.70 26.44 -6.99
C LEU A 286 6.86 27.68 -7.28
N PRO A 287 5.58 27.75 -6.89
CA PRO A 287 4.81 28.95 -7.09
C PRO A 287 5.52 30.04 -6.29
N VAL A 288 6.34 30.82 -6.96
CA VAL A 288 6.80 32.10 -6.46
C VAL A 288 5.53 32.93 -6.52
N PRO A 289 4.92 33.32 -5.38
CA PRO A 289 3.80 34.25 -5.44
C PRO A 289 4.32 35.49 -6.17
N ASP A 290 3.84 35.67 -7.39
CA ASP A 290 4.18 36.82 -8.22
C ASP A 290 3.58 38.03 -7.51
N TYR A 291 4.40 38.72 -6.72
CA TYR A 291 4.04 39.97 -6.04
C TYR A 291 3.90 41.14 -7.04
N ASN A 292 3.64 40.87 -8.32
CA ASN A 292 3.24 41.86 -9.29
C ASN A 292 1.74 42.10 -9.18
N VAL A 293 1.38 42.90 -8.17
CA VAL A 293 0.09 43.59 -8.12
C VAL A 293 0.10 44.62 -9.25
N GLU A 294 -0.24 44.20 -10.46
CA GLU A 294 -0.78 45.09 -11.48
C GLU A 294 -1.43 44.24 -12.59
N THR A 295 -2.75 44.40 -12.72
CA THR A 295 -3.59 43.97 -13.85
C THR A 295 -4.09 42.51 -13.94
N SER A 296 -4.89 42.09 -12.96
CA SER A 296 -6.21 41.51 -13.28
C SER A 296 -7.13 41.60 -12.07
N ALA A 297 -8.29 42.24 -12.24
CA ALA A 297 -9.30 42.25 -11.18
C ALA A 297 -9.80 40.82 -10.96
N PRO A 298 -9.91 40.34 -9.71
CA PRO A 298 -10.42 39.00 -9.44
C PRO A 298 -11.86 38.87 -9.96
N PRO A 299 -12.28 37.67 -10.42
CA PRO A 299 -13.64 37.42 -10.88
C PRO A 299 -14.64 37.87 -9.80
N ALA A 300 -15.70 38.56 -10.21
CA ALA A 300 -16.70 39.13 -9.29
C ALA A 300 -17.41 38.09 -8.38
N ALA A 301 -17.25 36.79 -8.66
CA ALA A 301 -17.70 35.69 -7.80
C ALA A 301 -16.85 35.56 -6.52
N LEU A 302 -15.52 35.66 -6.64
CA LEU A 302 -14.56 35.58 -5.52
C LEU A 302 -14.74 36.73 -4.52
N LEU A 303 -15.04 37.94 -5.02
CA LEU A 303 -15.32 39.12 -4.19
C LEU A 303 -16.62 39.01 -3.37
N LYS A 304 -17.53 38.09 -3.73
CA LYS A 304 -18.77 37.83 -3.00
C LYS A 304 -18.55 36.85 -1.85
N GLU A 305 -17.68 35.87 -2.04
CA GLU A 305 -17.34 34.86 -1.04
C GLU A 305 -16.37 35.38 0.03
N ILE A 306 -15.40 36.23 -0.35
CA ILE A 306 -14.49 36.90 0.62
C ILE A 306 -15.26 37.79 1.61
N LYS A 307 -16.41 38.35 1.21
CA LYS A 307 -17.24 39.19 2.09
C LYS A 307 -18.14 38.40 3.04
N ALA A 308 -18.24 37.08 2.89
CA ALA A 308 -19.17 36.23 3.63
C ALA A 308 -18.49 35.33 4.68
N ALA A 309 -17.16 35.21 4.67
CA ALA A 309 -16.42 34.42 5.65
C ALA A 309 -16.35 35.13 7.02
N PRO A 310 -16.74 34.49 8.13
CA PRO A 310 -16.45 35.04 9.45
C PRO A 310 -14.94 35.01 9.68
N LEU A 311 -14.36 36.18 9.97
CA LEU A 311 -12.96 36.36 10.36
C LEU A 311 -12.57 35.31 11.41
N GLN A 312 -11.65 34.41 11.04
CA GLN A 312 -11.10 33.37 11.91
C GLN A 312 -10.37 33.98 13.10
N ALA A 313 -10.36 33.29 14.24
CA ALA A 313 -9.67 33.75 15.44
C ALA A 313 -8.15 33.76 15.23
N ALA A 314 -7.53 34.93 15.38
CA ALA A 314 -6.09 35.15 15.25
C ALA A 314 -5.28 34.35 16.29
N GLU A 315 -4.14 33.79 15.88
CA GLU A 315 -3.18 33.23 16.82
C GLU A 315 -2.39 34.35 17.55
N PRO A 316 -2.12 34.19 18.87
CA PRO A 316 -1.35 35.17 19.62
C PRO A 316 0.14 35.16 19.25
N ILE A 317 0.75 36.34 19.12
CA ILE A 317 2.19 36.51 18.84
C ILE A 317 3.05 35.93 19.97
N SER A 318 4.12 35.22 19.64
CA SER A 318 5.01 34.60 20.64
C SER A 318 5.90 35.64 21.36
N GLU A 319 6.34 35.31 22.58
CA GLU A 319 7.18 36.23 23.37
C GLU A 319 8.55 36.49 22.71
N GLN A 320 9.07 35.56 21.90
CA GLN A 320 10.34 35.73 21.19
C GLN A 320 10.23 36.72 20.03
N GLU A 321 9.12 36.69 19.29
CA GLU A 321 8.82 37.63 18.20
C GLU A 321 8.54 39.04 18.72
N PHE A 322 7.84 39.15 19.86
CA PHE A 322 7.67 40.43 20.55
C PHE A 322 9.04 41.04 20.96
N ARG A 323 9.97 40.22 21.45
CA ARG A 323 11.34 40.67 21.76
C ARG A 323 12.17 41.01 20.52
N HIS A 324 11.88 40.40 19.37
CA HIS A 324 12.49 40.75 18.09
C HIS A 324 12.00 42.13 17.62
N TYR A 325 10.68 42.35 17.66
CA TYR A 325 10.05 43.63 17.32
C TYR A 325 10.59 44.80 18.15
N LEU A 326 10.74 44.62 19.47
CA LEU A 326 11.31 45.64 20.35
C LEU A 326 12.75 46.05 19.99
N ARG A 327 13.51 45.22 19.26
CA ARG A 327 14.88 45.53 18.84
C ARG A 327 14.97 46.08 17.43
N THR A 328 14.15 45.58 16.52
CA THR A 328 14.27 45.87 15.08
C THR A 328 13.22 46.84 14.56
N GLY A 329 12.12 47.02 15.31
CA GLY A 329 10.95 47.80 14.88
C GLY A 329 10.21 47.20 13.68
N LYS A 330 10.57 45.98 13.25
CA LYS A 330 9.97 45.28 12.12
C LYS A 330 9.16 44.08 12.62
N LEU A 331 7.97 43.92 12.06
CA LEU A 331 7.12 42.75 12.27
C LEU A 331 7.37 41.74 11.14
N PRO A 332 7.11 40.45 11.39
CA PRO A 332 6.98 39.45 10.33
C PRO A 332 5.91 39.84 9.30
N ASP A 333 6.09 39.43 8.04
CA ASP A 333 5.24 39.85 6.91
C ASP A 333 3.81 39.24 6.94
N ASP A 334 3.56 38.28 7.83
CA ASP A 334 2.29 37.57 8.07
C ASP A 334 1.42 38.20 9.18
N VAL A 335 1.80 39.39 9.68
CA VAL A 335 1.08 40.10 10.74
C VAL A 335 0.27 41.27 10.18
N THR A 336 -1.04 41.22 10.40
CA THR A 336 -1.95 42.32 10.07
C THR A 336 -2.12 43.28 11.25
N VAL A 337 -2.19 44.58 10.94
CA VAL A 337 -2.35 45.64 11.95
C VAL A 337 -3.81 46.06 12.02
N ARG A 338 -4.43 45.87 13.18
CA ARG A 338 -5.81 46.30 13.44
C ARG A 338 -5.82 47.41 14.48
N PHE A 339 -6.62 48.45 14.24
CA PHE A 339 -6.81 49.55 15.17
C PHE A 339 -8.14 49.37 15.90
N GLU A 340 -8.12 49.13 17.21
CA GLU A 340 -9.30 48.96 18.03
C GLU A 340 -9.61 50.22 18.85
N GLY A 341 -10.84 50.74 18.73
CA GLY A 341 -11.27 51.96 19.40
C GLY A 341 -10.73 53.26 18.77
N GLY A 342 -11.09 54.40 19.36
CA GLY A 342 -10.69 55.74 18.91
C GLY A 342 -11.68 56.45 17.99
N GLU A 343 -11.51 57.77 17.85
CA GLU A 343 -12.30 58.62 16.95
C GLU A 343 -11.58 58.76 15.61
N THR A 344 -12.27 58.42 14.52
CA THR A 344 -11.72 58.49 13.15
C THR A 344 -12.20 59.77 12.48
N GLU A 345 -11.27 60.67 12.17
CA GLU A 345 -11.54 61.90 11.43
C GLU A 345 -10.78 61.94 10.10
N LEU A 346 -11.39 62.51 9.07
CA LEU A 346 -10.75 62.71 7.77
C LEU A 346 -10.18 64.14 7.73
N VAL A 347 -8.86 64.27 7.91
CA VAL A 347 -8.17 65.56 7.93
C VAL A 347 -7.25 65.66 6.72
N ASN A 348 -7.51 66.65 5.85
CA ASN A 348 -6.70 66.93 4.65
C ASN A 348 -6.49 65.69 3.74
N GLY A 349 -7.56 64.93 3.51
CA GLY A 349 -7.52 63.73 2.65
C GLY A 349 -6.81 62.53 3.28
N ARG A 350 -6.49 62.59 4.58
CA ARG A 350 -5.90 61.48 5.34
C ARG A 350 -6.87 61.04 6.42
N VAL A 351 -7.01 59.73 6.59
CA VAL A 351 -7.77 59.14 7.69
C VAL A 351 -6.89 59.18 8.93
N VAL A 352 -7.29 59.94 9.95
CA VAL A 352 -6.57 60.11 11.21
C VAL A 352 -7.44 59.52 12.32
N GLN A 353 -6.92 58.50 13.00
CA GLN A 353 -7.63 57.83 14.10
C GLN A 353 -6.95 58.18 15.43
N THR A 354 -7.67 58.85 16.32
CA THR A 354 -7.15 59.38 17.59
C THR A 354 -7.60 58.51 18.76
N GLY A 355 -6.67 58.04 19.58
CA GLY A 355 -6.98 57.21 20.76
C GLY A 355 -7.23 55.72 20.47
N ALA A 356 -6.88 55.24 19.28
CA ALA A 356 -6.95 53.81 18.94
C ALA A 356 -5.84 53.00 19.60
N GLN A 357 -6.19 51.80 20.06
CA GLN A 357 -5.21 50.77 20.42
C GLN A 357 -4.77 50.04 19.14
N VAL A 358 -3.47 49.82 18.99
CA VAL A 358 -2.92 49.07 17.86
C VAL A 358 -2.76 47.62 18.29
N VAL A 359 -3.53 46.72 17.68
CA VAL A 359 -3.51 45.28 17.93
C VAL A 359 -2.88 44.60 16.71
N TYR A 360 -1.88 43.76 16.97
CA TYR A 360 -1.17 43.01 15.94
C TYR A 360 -1.67 41.57 15.96
N GLU A 361 -2.23 41.10 14.85
CA GLU A 361 -2.84 39.77 14.71
C GLU A 361 -2.18 39.02 13.55
N ARG A 362 -1.71 37.79 13.81
CA ARG A 362 -1.22 36.89 12.76
C ARG A 362 -2.42 36.45 11.93
N HIS A 363 -2.40 36.77 10.65
CA HIS A 363 -3.42 36.30 9.72
C HIS A 363 -2.79 35.15 8.92
N VAL A 364 -3.27 33.93 9.13
CA VAL A 364 -2.83 32.84 8.26
C VAL A 364 -3.68 32.87 7.01
N ASP A 365 -3.04 33.14 5.88
CA ASP A 365 -3.71 33.20 4.60
C ASP A 365 -4.19 31.78 4.25
N PRO A 366 -5.50 31.52 4.11
CA PRO A 366 -6.00 30.17 3.78
C PRO A 366 -5.44 29.66 2.45
N SER A 367 -4.98 30.57 1.59
CA SER A 367 -4.32 30.24 0.32
C SER A 367 -2.94 29.58 0.48
N LEU A 368 -2.28 29.71 1.64
CA LEU A 368 -1.01 29.02 1.93
C LEU A 368 -1.18 27.49 2.10
N TRP A 369 -2.40 27.03 2.37
CA TRP A 369 -2.73 25.60 2.48
C TRP A 369 -3.75 25.13 1.44
N ALA A 370 -4.37 26.05 0.71
CA ALA A 370 -5.10 25.74 -0.51
C ALA A 370 -4.10 25.54 -1.66
N GLN A 371 -3.21 24.55 -1.52
CA GLN A 371 -2.58 23.97 -2.70
C GLN A 371 -3.67 23.20 -3.45
N ASP A 372 -3.63 23.30 -4.78
CA ASP A 372 -4.40 22.48 -5.71
C ASP A 372 -4.05 21.00 -5.49
N VAL A 373 -4.59 20.40 -4.43
CA VAL A 373 -4.74 18.95 -4.36
C VAL A 373 -5.62 18.65 -5.55
N GLU A 374 -5.06 18.04 -6.58
CA GLU A 374 -5.74 17.61 -7.80
C GLU A 374 -7.15 17.13 -7.42
N GLU A 375 -8.14 18.01 -7.57
CA GLU A 375 -9.42 17.78 -6.95
C GLU A 375 -10.04 16.65 -7.76
N TRP A 376 -10.17 15.50 -7.11
CA TRP A 376 -10.61 14.27 -7.75
C TRP A 376 -11.87 14.56 -8.57
N ASP A 377 -11.76 14.48 -9.91
CA ASP A 377 -12.79 14.94 -10.83
C ASP A 377 -13.78 13.82 -11.16
N PRO A 378 -15.03 13.87 -10.66
CA PRO A 378 -16.06 12.87 -10.97
C PRO A 378 -16.45 12.86 -12.45
N SER A 379 -16.18 13.95 -13.18
CA SER A 379 -16.53 14.16 -14.57
C SER A 379 -15.44 13.72 -15.55
N ALA A 380 -14.31 13.20 -15.04
CA ALA A 380 -13.27 12.61 -15.84
C ALA A 380 -13.90 11.65 -16.86
N ASN A 381 -13.56 11.86 -18.13
CA ASN A 381 -14.16 11.09 -19.23
C ASN A 381 -13.98 9.59 -18.97
N PHE A 382 -15.06 8.88 -18.62
CA PHE A 382 -15.05 7.43 -18.36
C PHE A 382 -14.30 6.64 -19.45
N PHE A 383 -14.44 7.05 -20.71
CA PHE A 383 -13.71 6.45 -21.83
C PHE A 383 -12.19 6.67 -21.78
N LYS A 384 -11.73 7.82 -21.28
CA LYS A 384 -10.31 8.11 -21.06
C LYS A 384 -9.76 7.23 -19.94
N GLU A 385 -10.47 7.12 -18.82
CA GLU A 385 -10.09 6.22 -17.72
C GLU A 385 -10.06 4.76 -18.16
N LEU A 386 -11.10 4.30 -18.85
CA LEU A 386 -11.18 2.95 -19.41
C LEU A 386 -10.02 2.65 -20.36
N LYS A 387 -9.71 3.57 -21.27
CA LYS A 387 -8.59 3.43 -22.20
C LYS A 387 -7.26 3.38 -21.47
N SER A 388 -7.06 4.25 -20.47
CA SER A 388 -5.83 4.29 -19.68
C SER A 388 -5.64 3.01 -18.85
N SER A 389 -6.70 2.52 -18.22
CA SER A 389 -6.70 1.30 -17.41
C SER A 389 -6.46 0.06 -18.29
N LEU A 390 -7.05 0.00 -19.49
CA LEU A 390 -6.81 -1.08 -20.44
C LEU A 390 -5.37 -1.07 -20.96
N LEU A 391 -4.83 0.11 -21.29
CA LEU A 391 -3.45 0.23 -21.74
C LEU A 391 -2.46 -0.16 -20.64
N GLY A 392 -2.72 0.27 -19.39
CA GLY A 392 -1.96 -0.16 -18.22
C GLY A 392 -2.01 -1.67 -18.03
N ALA A 393 -3.20 -2.29 -18.15
CA ALA A 393 -3.35 -3.73 -18.06
C ALA A 393 -2.57 -4.50 -19.15
N LEU A 394 -2.58 -3.99 -20.38
CA LEU A 394 -1.81 -4.57 -21.48
C LEU A 394 -0.30 -4.45 -21.23
N GLN A 395 0.18 -3.27 -20.81
CA GLN A 395 1.59 -3.02 -20.50
C GLN A 395 2.09 -3.88 -19.32
N ALA A 396 1.21 -4.19 -18.38
CA ALA A 396 1.50 -5.05 -17.23
C ALA A 396 1.55 -6.54 -17.60
N ILE A 397 0.47 -7.09 -18.17
CA ILE A 397 0.32 -8.55 -18.33
C ILE A 397 1.01 -9.09 -19.59
N VAL A 398 0.96 -8.36 -20.71
CA VAL A 398 1.44 -8.89 -22.00
C VAL A 398 2.95 -9.17 -22.00
N PRO A 399 3.83 -8.29 -21.47
CA PRO A 399 5.27 -8.59 -21.42
C PRO A 399 5.58 -9.84 -20.59
N LEU A 400 4.89 -10.02 -19.46
CA LEU A 400 5.04 -11.19 -18.61
C LEU A 400 4.62 -12.47 -19.34
N VAL A 401 3.43 -12.48 -19.97
CA VAL A 401 2.94 -13.62 -20.76
C VAL A 401 3.87 -13.94 -21.93
N LEU A 402 4.33 -12.92 -22.65
CA LEU A 402 5.24 -13.08 -23.78
C LEU A 402 6.56 -13.67 -23.32
N PHE A 403 7.12 -13.18 -22.22
CA PHE A 403 8.33 -13.74 -21.63
C PHE A 403 8.16 -15.22 -21.26
N LEU A 404 7.08 -15.57 -20.58
CA LEU A 404 6.79 -16.96 -20.22
C LEU A 404 6.62 -17.84 -21.46
N PHE A 405 5.96 -17.35 -22.51
CA PHE A 405 5.81 -18.06 -23.78
C PHE A 405 7.15 -18.26 -24.49
N VAL A 406 8.02 -17.25 -24.49
CA VAL A 406 9.38 -17.33 -25.06
C VAL A 406 10.20 -18.37 -24.32
N ILE A 407 10.16 -18.39 -22.99
CA ILE A 407 10.87 -19.39 -22.17
C ILE A 407 10.33 -20.79 -22.45
N LEU A 408 9.01 -20.93 -22.53
CA LEU A 408 8.41 -22.22 -22.85
C LEU A 408 8.87 -22.73 -24.23
N LYS A 409 8.89 -21.86 -25.24
CA LYS A 409 9.29 -22.23 -26.61
C LYS A 409 10.80 -22.48 -26.74
N LEU A 410 11.65 -21.66 -26.10
CA LEU A 410 13.11 -21.70 -26.30
C LEU A 410 13.84 -22.61 -25.30
N LEU A 411 13.42 -22.66 -24.04
CA LEU A 411 14.11 -23.40 -22.97
C LEU A 411 13.42 -24.70 -22.60
N VAL A 412 12.08 -24.71 -22.57
CA VAL A 412 11.31 -25.90 -22.13
C VAL A 412 11.05 -26.85 -23.31
N ASN A 413 10.73 -26.30 -24.49
CA ASN A 413 10.41 -27.02 -25.73
C ASN A 413 9.30 -28.08 -25.57
N GLU A 414 8.29 -27.79 -24.74
CA GLU A 414 7.11 -28.62 -24.54
C GLU A 414 5.85 -27.88 -25.02
N PRO A 415 4.87 -28.57 -25.63
CA PRO A 415 3.61 -27.95 -26.01
C PRO A 415 2.82 -27.53 -24.76
N ILE A 416 2.19 -26.36 -24.83
CA ILE A 416 1.25 -25.92 -23.79
C ILE A 416 0.05 -26.86 -23.82
N ARG A 417 -0.17 -27.58 -22.72
CA ARG A 417 -1.41 -28.31 -22.51
C ARG A 417 -2.50 -27.30 -22.16
N ASP A 418 -3.68 -27.44 -22.77
CA ASP A 418 -4.84 -26.58 -22.54
C ASP A 418 -4.65 -25.09 -22.94
N LEU A 419 -4.13 -24.85 -24.15
CA LEU A 419 -4.00 -23.50 -24.75
C LEU A 419 -5.29 -22.67 -24.65
N ASP A 420 -6.45 -23.30 -24.80
CA ASP A 420 -7.75 -22.64 -24.71
C ASP A 420 -7.99 -22.06 -23.31
N GLN A 421 -7.61 -22.80 -22.26
CA GLN A 421 -7.75 -22.34 -20.87
C GLN A 421 -6.76 -21.22 -20.56
N LEU A 422 -5.52 -21.33 -21.04
CA LEU A 422 -4.50 -20.28 -20.91
C LEU A 422 -4.97 -18.98 -21.57
N ALA A 423 -5.49 -19.06 -22.80
CA ALA A 423 -5.97 -17.91 -23.55
C ALA A 423 -7.15 -17.23 -22.84
N VAL A 424 -8.13 -18.02 -22.36
CA VAL A 424 -9.24 -17.51 -21.55
C VAL A 424 -8.74 -16.85 -20.27
N GLY A 425 -7.76 -17.47 -19.58
CA GLY A 425 -7.15 -16.93 -18.38
C GLY A 425 -6.48 -15.58 -18.61
N ILE A 426 -5.69 -15.43 -19.69
CA ILE A 426 -5.04 -14.15 -20.04
C ILE A 426 -6.07 -13.07 -20.35
N VAL A 427 -7.13 -13.40 -21.11
CA VAL A 427 -8.20 -12.45 -21.42
C VAL A 427 -8.93 -12.01 -20.15
N PHE A 428 -9.22 -12.93 -19.24
CA PHE A 428 -9.83 -12.62 -17.94
C PHE A 428 -8.91 -11.77 -17.06
N ALA A 429 -7.60 -12.02 -17.07
CA ALA A 429 -6.63 -11.22 -16.35
C ALA A 429 -6.59 -9.78 -16.88
N LEU A 430 -6.59 -9.59 -18.20
CA LEU A 430 -6.59 -8.27 -18.84
C LEU A 430 -7.87 -7.48 -18.54
N ILE A 431 -9.04 -8.11 -18.71
CA ILE A 431 -10.33 -7.49 -18.40
C ILE A 431 -10.43 -7.17 -16.91
N GLY A 432 -10.03 -8.12 -16.06
CA GLY A 432 -10.07 -7.99 -14.62
C GLY A 432 -9.17 -6.85 -14.13
N MET A 433 -7.93 -6.76 -14.61
CA MET A 433 -7.00 -5.70 -14.24
C MET A 433 -7.50 -4.32 -14.71
N ALA A 434 -8.07 -4.22 -15.92
CA ALA A 434 -8.63 -2.95 -16.41
C ALA A 434 -9.82 -2.49 -15.56
N LEU A 435 -10.76 -3.39 -15.26
CA LEU A 435 -11.92 -3.07 -14.41
C LEU A 435 -11.50 -2.76 -12.98
N PHE A 436 -10.54 -3.51 -12.44
CA PHE A 436 -10.00 -3.29 -11.10
C PHE A 436 -9.35 -1.91 -10.98
N GLY A 437 -8.57 -1.48 -11.99
CA GLY A 437 -7.97 -0.14 -12.03
C GLY A 437 -9.02 0.99 -11.97
N ILE A 438 -10.08 0.89 -12.77
CA ILE A 438 -11.21 1.84 -12.76
C ILE A 438 -11.92 1.82 -11.40
N GLY A 439 -12.11 0.62 -10.83
CA GLY A 439 -12.74 0.50 -9.52
C GLY A 439 -11.92 1.15 -8.41
N ILE A 440 -10.58 1.11 -8.48
CA ILE A 440 -9.71 1.80 -7.52
C ILE A 440 -9.91 3.31 -7.64
N THR A 441 -9.81 3.88 -8.85
CA THR A 441 -9.90 5.33 -9.07
C THR A 441 -11.27 5.91 -8.72
N MET A 442 -12.35 5.17 -8.98
CA MET A 442 -13.72 5.62 -8.67
C MET A 442 -14.20 5.25 -7.26
N GLY A 443 -13.58 4.24 -6.63
CA GLY A 443 -14.10 3.60 -5.41
C GLY A 443 -13.15 3.69 -4.23
N LEU A 444 -12.10 2.87 -4.25
CA LEU A 444 -11.22 2.70 -3.08
C LEU A 444 -10.34 3.91 -2.78
N THR A 445 -9.81 4.58 -3.81
CA THR A 445 -8.97 5.78 -3.62
C THR A 445 -9.78 6.93 -3.02
N PRO A 446 -10.94 7.35 -3.59
CA PRO A 446 -11.75 8.40 -2.99
C PRO A 446 -12.25 8.04 -1.60
N LEU A 447 -12.65 6.78 -1.38
CA LEU A 447 -13.04 6.29 -0.06
C LEU A 447 -11.90 6.44 0.95
N GLY A 448 -10.70 5.98 0.61
CA GLY A 448 -9.51 6.11 1.45
C GLY A 448 -9.12 7.56 1.73
N THR A 449 -9.14 8.42 0.71
CA THR A 449 -8.83 9.85 0.85
C THR A 449 -9.86 10.59 1.70
N GLN A 450 -11.15 10.32 1.51
CA GLN A 450 -12.22 10.89 2.36
C GLN A 450 -12.05 10.48 3.82
N LEU A 451 -11.76 9.21 4.07
CA LEU A 451 -11.52 8.72 5.42
C LEU A 451 -10.27 9.35 6.02
N GLY A 452 -9.16 9.32 5.27
CA GLY A 452 -7.90 9.89 5.72
C GLY A 452 -8.01 11.38 6.03
N SER A 453 -8.78 12.12 5.23
CA SER A 453 -9.00 13.55 5.45
C SER A 453 -9.96 13.81 6.61
N ASN A 454 -10.93 12.93 6.89
CA ASN A 454 -11.93 13.18 7.93
C ASN A 454 -11.52 12.64 9.31
N ILE A 455 -10.65 11.64 9.40
CA ILE A 455 -10.18 11.08 10.69
C ILE A 455 -9.48 12.14 11.56
N PRO A 456 -8.59 13.00 11.02
CA PRO A 456 -7.97 14.06 11.80
C PRO A 456 -8.98 15.01 12.45
N ALA A 457 -10.19 15.17 11.93
CA ALA A 457 -11.25 15.99 12.54
C ALA A 457 -11.63 15.52 13.96
N THR A 458 -11.27 14.29 14.34
CA THR A 458 -11.44 13.79 15.71
C THR A 458 -10.50 14.46 16.72
N PHE A 459 -9.33 14.96 16.30
CA PHE A 459 -8.30 15.53 17.19
C PHE A 459 -7.65 16.83 16.70
N ALA A 460 -7.90 17.26 15.46
CA ALA A 460 -7.36 18.47 14.85
C ALA A 460 -8.48 19.29 14.21
N SER A 461 -8.31 20.62 14.20
CA SER A 461 -9.23 21.53 13.52
C SER A 461 -8.94 21.53 12.02
N ILE A 462 -9.81 20.89 11.23
CA ILE A 462 -9.64 20.77 9.78
C ILE A 462 -10.98 20.96 9.08
N SER A 463 -10.93 21.22 7.77
CA SER A 463 -12.13 21.15 6.92
C SER A 463 -12.29 19.72 6.45
N PRO A 464 -13.35 18.99 6.88
CA PRO A 464 -13.59 17.65 6.38
C PRO A 464 -13.86 17.68 4.87
N TRP A 465 -13.52 16.58 4.22
CA TRP A 465 -13.58 16.43 2.76
C TRP A 465 -14.96 16.78 2.20
N GLY A 466 -15.01 17.67 1.21
CA GLY A 466 -16.24 18.11 0.55
C GLY A 466 -17.09 19.09 1.38
N MET A 467 -16.55 19.69 2.45
CA MET A 467 -17.19 20.77 3.20
C MET A 467 -16.30 22.03 3.23
N GLU A 468 -16.92 23.21 3.11
CA GLU A 468 -16.24 24.51 3.11
C GLU A 468 -16.06 25.11 4.53
N ALA A 469 -16.50 24.39 5.57
CA ALA A 469 -16.44 24.86 6.95
C ALA A 469 -15.37 24.11 7.74
N THR A 470 -14.45 24.85 8.36
CA THR A 470 -13.52 24.32 9.35
C THR A 470 -14.29 24.01 10.64
N PHE A 471 -14.31 22.74 11.03
CA PHE A 471 -14.85 22.33 12.32
C PHE A 471 -13.70 22.28 13.34
N GLY A 472 -13.95 22.75 14.56
CA GLY A 472 -13.05 22.45 15.68
C GLY A 472 -13.02 20.93 15.93
N PRO A 473 -12.11 20.42 16.78
CA PRO A 473 -12.02 19.00 17.05
C PRO A 473 -13.39 18.48 17.49
N LEU A 474 -13.89 17.44 16.81
CA LEU A 474 -15.18 16.81 17.12
C LEU A 474 -15.26 16.37 18.60
N ILE A 475 -14.10 16.08 19.19
CA ILE A 475 -13.94 15.63 20.56
C ILE A 475 -13.13 16.66 21.34
N PRO A 476 -13.61 17.16 22.49
CA PRO A 476 -12.95 18.24 23.24
C PRO A 476 -11.55 17.89 23.76
N THR A 477 -11.25 16.60 23.93
CA THR A 477 -9.96 16.09 24.40
C THR A 477 -9.15 15.51 23.24
N GLU A 478 -8.06 16.18 22.89
CA GLU A 478 -7.12 15.81 21.81
C GLU A 478 -6.65 14.35 21.94
N ASP A 479 -6.27 13.91 23.14
CA ASP A 479 -5.81 12.54 23.41
C ASP A 479 -6.88 11.48 23.11
N VAL A 480 -8.14 11.79 23.41
CA VAL A 480 -9.27 10.88 23.14
C VAL A 480 -9.56 10.81 21.65
N GLY A 481 -9.49 11.95 20.95
CA GLY A 481 -9.59 12.01 19.49
C GLY A 481 -8.53 11.15 18.80
N LYS A 482 -7.26 11.34 19.21
CA LYS A 482 -6.13 10.53 18.71
C LYS A 482 -6.34 9.04 19.00
N LEU A 483 -6.80 8.69 20.20
CA LEU A 483 -7.07 7.30 20.56
C LEU A 483 -8.18 6.68 19.69
N ILE A 484 -9.23 7.43 19.35
CA ILE A 484 -10.29 6.94 18.44
C ILE A 484 -9.75 6.71 17.04
N ALA A 485 -8.91 7.61 16.51
CA ALA A 485 -8.24 7.41 15.23
C ALA A 485 -7.38 6.13 15.23
N VAL A 486 -6.67 5.85 16.33
CA VAL A 486 -5.85 4.66 16.50
C VAL A 486 -6.69 3.39 16.57
N PHE A 487 -7.78 3.38 17.36
CA PHE A 487 -8.73 2.27 17.39
C PHE A 487 -9.40 2.06 16.03
N PHE A 488 -9.67 3.14 15.31
CA PHE A 488 -10.18 3.06 13.95
C PHE A 488 -9.20 2.35 13.02
N GLY A 489 -7.93 2.78 13.02
CA GLY A 489 -6.86 2.13 12.26
C GLY A 489 -6.72 0.64 12.60
N PHE A 490 -6.85 0.27 13.88
CA PHE A 490 -6.82 -1.12 14.32
C PHE A 490 -7.91 -1.97 13.65
N PHE A 491 -9.18 -1.56 13.76
CA PHE A 491 -10.30 -2.34 13.22
C PHE A 491 -10.34 -2.32 11.69
N LEU A 492 -9.92 -1.21 11.08
CA LEU A 492 -9.71 -1.13 9.64
C LEU A 492 -8.71 -2.18 9.17
N GLY A 493 -7.52 -2.22 9.78
CA GLY A 493 -6.47 -3.17 9.43
C GLY A 493 -6.85 -4.62 9.69
N TYR A 494 -7.45 -4.87 10.86
CA TYR A 494 -7.96 -6.20 11.22
C TYR A 494 -9.00 -6.69 10.22
N GLY A 495 -9.97 -5.83 9.87
CA GLY A 495 -11.01 -6.12 8.89
C GLY A 495 -10.48 -6.37 7.49
N ALA A 496 -9.62 -5.48 7.00
CA ALA A 496 -8.98 -5.58 5.69
C ALA A 496 -8.15 -6.86 5.54
N THR A 497 -7.48 -7.27 6.62
CA THR A 497 -6.68 -8.50 6.62
C THR A 497 -7.53 -9.76 6.57
N LEU A 498 -8.65 -9.80 7.29
CA LEU A 498 -9.57 -10.94 7.23
C LEU A 498 -10.28 -11.05 5.88
N ALA A 499 -10.46 -9.92 5.21
CA ALA A 499 -10.99 -9.85 3.86
C ALA A 499 -10.01 -10.39 2.81
N GLU A 500 -8.72 -10.50 3.12
CA GLU A 500 -7.70 -10.80 2.12
C GLU A 500 -7.78 -12.26 1.63
N PRO A 501 -8.07 -12.51 0.33
CA PRO A 501 -8.18 -13.86 -0.20
C PRO A 501 -6.86 -14.64 -0.14
N ALA A 502 -5.72 -13.94 -0.31
CA ALA A 502 -4.40 -14.55 -0.29
C ALA A 502 -4.10 -15.14 1.11
N LEU A 503 -4.48 -14.45 2.19
CA LEU A 503 -4.29 -14.93 3.56
C LEU A 503 -5.13 -16.16 3.86
N ASN A 504 -6.35 -16.20 3.32
CA ASN A 504 -7.24 -17.34 3.42
C ASN A 504 -6.62 -18.59 2.77
N ALA A 505 -6.04 -18.44 1.57
CA ALA A 505 -5.33 -19.50 0.87
C ALA A 505 -4.09 -19.97 1.64
N LEU A 506 -3.26 -19.03 2.14
CA LEU A 506 -2.10 -19.32 2.98
C LEU A 506 -2.49 -20.17 4.20
N GLY A 507 -3.55 -19.78 4.91
CA GLY A 507 -4.02 -20.53 6.08
C GLY A 507 -4.49 -21.95 5.77
N VAL A 508 -5.06 -22.20 4.58
CA VAL A 508 -5.38 -23.57 4.14
C VAL A 508 -4.10 -24.38 3.91
N THR A 509 -3.09 -23.78 3.27
CA THR A 509 -1.81 -24.45 2.99
C THR A 509 -1.05 -24.76 4.26
N VAL A 510 -0.91 -23.79 5.17
CA VAL A 510 -0.25 -23.98 6.47
C VAL A 510 -0.96 -25.07 7.29
N GLN A 511 -2.30 -25.07 7.31
CA GLN A 511 -3.04 -26.11 8.03
C GLN A 511 -2.82 -27.51 7.43
N LYS A 512 -2.68 -27.63 6.10
CA LYS A 512 -2.39 -28.91 5.44
C LYS A 512 -0.97 -29.40 5.74
N ILE A 513 0.02 -28.52 5.66
CA ILE A 513 1.44 -28.85 5.89
C ILE A 513 1.69 -29.22 7.36
N THR A 514 1.01 -28.54 8.29
CA THR A 514 1.14 -28.81 9.74
C THR A 514 0.25 -29.95 10.24
N ALA A 515 -0.34 -30.76 9.35
CA ALA A 515 -1.29 -31.83 9.69
C ALA A 515 -2.42 -31.37 10.65
N GLY A 516 -2.83 -30.10 10.56
CA GLY A 516 -3.86 -29.51 11.42
C GLY A 516 -3.39 -28.98 12.77
N ALA A 517 -2.11 -29.12 13.12
CA ALA A 517 -1.54 -28.56 14.36
C ALA A 517 -1.68 -27.03 14.40
N PHE A 518 -1.49 -26.36 13.24
CA PHE A 518 -1.74 -24.93 13.09
C PHE A 518 -3.04 -24.68 12.33
N ARG A 519 -4.11 -24.37 13.06
CA ARG A 519 -5.44 -24.17 12.45
C ARG A 519 -5.48 -22.90 11.61
N LYS A 520 -6.10 -22.96 10.43
CA LYS A 520 -6.35 -21.79 9.56
C LYS A 520 -6.94 -20.60 10.33
N LYS A 521 -7.95 -20.84 11.15
CA LYS A 521 -8.60 -19.76 11.94
C LYS A 521 -7.62 -19.09 12.90
N LEU A 522 -6.71 -19.85 13.52
CA LEU A 522 -5.69 -19.31 14.43
C LEU A 522 -4.70 -18.44 13.65
N LEU A 523 -4.24 -18.88 12.47
CA LEU A 523 -3.37 -18.09 11.60
C LEU A 523 -4.02 -16.77 11.21
N MET A 524 -5.23 -16.85 10.63
CA MET A 524 -5.96 -15.67 10.15
C MET A 524 -6.14 -14.62 11.25
N GLN A 525 -6.51 -15.05 12.45
CA GLN A 525 -6.75 -14.16 13.59
C GLN A 525 -5.46 -13.57 14.13
N SER A 526 -4.40 -14.38 14.26
CA SER A 526 -3.08 -13.92 14.67
C SER A 526 -2.56 -12.83 13.71
N VAL A 527 -2.64 -13.09 12.42
CA VAL A 527 -2.20 -12.17 11.37
C VAL A 527 -3.04 -10.90 11.37
N ALA A 528 -4.38 -11.00 11.43
CA ALA A 528 -5.26 -9.84 11.46
C ALA A 528 -5.06 -8.94 12.70
N ILE A 529 -4.82 -9.53 13.88
CA ILE A 529 -4.48 -8.76 15.09
C ILE A 529 -3.13 -8.06 14.89
N GLY A 530 -2.15 -8.74 14.31
CA GLY A 530 -0.85 -8.16 13.98
C GLY A 530 -0.95 -6.97 13.04
N VAL A 531 -1.69 -7.10 11.93
CA VAL A 531 -1.92 -6.00 10.99
C VAL A 531 -2.66 -4.85 11.66
N GLY A 532 -3.72 -5.16 12.43
CA GLY A 532 -4.48 -4.14 13.15
C GLY A 532 -3.59 -3.32 14.08
N LEU A 533 -2.73 -3.98 14.90
CA LEU A 533 -1.77 -3.29 15.76
C LEU A 533 -0.75 -2.48 14.97
N GLY A 534 -0.30 -3.01 13.82
CA GLY A 534 0.61 -2.33 12.90
C GLY A 534 0.03 -1.04 12.33
N ILE A 535 -1.18 -1.10 11.75
CA ILE A 535 -1.87 0.07 11.22
C ILE A 535 -2.22 1.05 12.33
N ALA A 536 -2.65 0.59 13.50
CA ALA A 536 -2.87 1.45 14.67
C ALA A 536 -1.60 2.22 15.04
N THR A 537 -0.45 1.55 15.02
CA THR A 537 0.87 2.19 15.25
C THR A 537 1.22 3.18 14.12
N GLY A 538 0.84 2.88 12.88
CA GLY A 538 0.99 3.81 11.74
C GLY A 538 0.10 5.05 11.86
N VAL A 539 -1.13 4.91 12.36
CA VAL A 539 -1.97 6.06 12.68
C VAL A 539 -1.38 6.85 13.86
N CYS A 540 -0.82 6.17 14.88
CA CYS A 540 -0.06 6.84 15.94
C CYS A 540 1.15 7.62 15.37
N LYS A 541 1.89 7.07 14.40
CA LYS A 541 3.02 7.76 13.74
C LYS A 541 2.58 9.12 13.23
N ILE A 542 1.48 9.17 12.51
CA ILE A 542 0.96 10.39 11.90
C ILE A 542 0.37 11.31 12.97
N ALA A 543 -0.50 10.79 13.86
CA ALA A 543 -1.20 11.58 14.86
C ALA A 543 -0.29 12.25 15.91
N TYR A 544 0.87 11.64 16.21
CA TYR A 544 1.86 12.16 17.17
C TYR A 544 3.15 12.65 16.50
N ASN A 545 3.21 12.68 15.16
CA ASN A 545 4.40 13.03 14.38
C ASN A 545 5.68 12.30 14.84
N LEU A 546 5.59 10.98 15.02
CA LEU A 546 6.70 10.16 15.51
C LEU A 546 7.63 9.76 14.36
N PRO A 547 8.96 9.75 14.54
CA PRO A 547 9.85 9.31 13.47
C PRO A 547 9.70 7.81 13.22
N LEU A 548 9.48 7.44 11.96
CA LEU A 548 9.21 6.07 11.55
C LEU A 548 10.30 5.07 11.94
N ALA A 549 11.58 5.50 11.95
CA ALA A 549 12.70 4.66 12.33
C ALA A 549 12.58 4.10 13.77
N TRP A 550 12.06 4.89 14.72
CA TRP A 550 11.83 4.45 16.09
C TRP A 550 10.67 3.46 16.23
N LEU A 551 9.76 3.45 15.26
CA LEU A 551 8.64 2.51 15.21
C LEU A 551 9.00 1.22 14.46
N LEU A 552 9.98 1.25 13.54
CA LEU A 552 10.42 0.08 12.79
C LEU A 552 11.57 -0.67 13.46
N ILE A 553 12.65 0.02 13.86
CA ILE A 553 13.90 -0.64 14.30
C ILE A 553 13.68 -1.54 15.53
N PRO A 554 13.05 -1.10 16.63
CA PRO A 554 12.90 -1.95 17.81
C PRO A 554 12.06 -3.21 17.55
N PRO A 555 10.90 -3.15 16.87
CA PRO A 555 10.16 -4.35 16.48
C PRO A 555 10.96 -5.30 15.57
N TYR A 556 11.74 -4.80 14.62
CA TYR A 556 12.58 -5.67 13.79
C TYR A 556 13.74 -6.32 14.57
N ILE A 557 14.33 -5.63 15.56
CA ILE A 557 15.30 -6.24 16.49
C ILE A 557 14.63 -7.37 17.30
N LEU A 558 13.41 -7.14 17.81
CA LEU A 558 12.63 -8.17 18.47
C LEU A 558 12.36 -9.36 17.53
N LEU A 559 12.06 -9.11 16.25
CA LEU A 559 11.85 -10.15 15.25
C LEU A 559 13.11 -10.98 14.99
N LEU A 560 14.30 -10.38 15.00
CA LEU A 560 15.56 -11.13 14.92
C LEU A 560 15.69 -12.12 16.08
N PHE A 561 15.36 -11.68 17.29
CA PHE A 561 15.34 -12.55 18.47
C PHE A 561 14.29 -13.66 18.35
N LEU A 562 13.04 -13.32 17.98
CA LEU A 562 11.96 -14.29 17.79
C LEU A 562 12.28 -15.32 16.69
N THR A 563 12.92 -14.88 15.60
CA THR A 563 13.35 -15.74 14.49
C THR A 563 14.43 -16.72 14.95
N HIS A 564 15.33 -16.29 15.83
CA HIS A 564 16.39 -17.16 16.36
C HIS A 564 15.83 -18.32 17.21
N ILE A 565 14.80 -18.06 18.03
CA ILE A 565 14.21 -19.05 18.93
C ILE A 565 13.13 -19.92 18.27
N SER A 566 12.62 -19.52 17.10
CA SER A 566 11.55 -20.21 16.37
C SER A 566 12.08 -21.35 15.49
N THR A 567 11.20 -22.30 15.15
CA THR A 567 11.53 -23.37 14.18
C THR A 567 11.50 -22.82 12.76
N GLU A 568 12.18 -23.52 11.84
CA GLU A 568 12.25 -23.12 10.42
C GLU A 568 10.85 -23.01 9.79
N GLU A 569 9.92 -23.90 10.15
CA GLU A 569 8.54 -23.87 9.67
C GLU A 569 7.81 -22.60 10.12
N PHE A 570 7.84 -22.26 11.42
CA PHE A 570 7.21 -21.04 11.92
C PHE A 570 7.88 -19.77 11.40
N VAL A 571 9.19 -19.79 11.17
CA VAL A 571 9.92 -18.68 10.51
C VAL A 571 9.40 -18.50 9.09
N ASN A 572 9.31 -19.57 8.31
CA ASN A 572 8.76 -19.53 6.95
C ASN A 572 7.32 -19.02 6.93
N PHE A 573 6.45 -19.53 7.82
CA PHE A 573 5.05 -19.10 7.87
C PHE A 573 4.89 -17.65 8.35
N GLY A 574 5.61 -17.25 9.42
CA GLY A 574 5.48 -15.94 10.03
C GLY A 574 5.96 -14.81 9.12
N TRP A 575 7.12 -14.99 8.48
CA TRP A 575 7.67 -13.97 7.59
C TRP A 575 6.92 -13.88 6.25
N ASP A 576 6.46 -15.00 5.68
CA ASP A 576 5.61 -14.95 4.49
C ASP A 576 4.20 -14.42 4.79
N SER A 577 3.70 -14.61 6.01
CA SER A 577 2.38 -14.08 6.42
C SER A 577 2.31 -12.56 6.28
N ALA A 578 3.41 -11.84 6.53
CA ALA A 578 3.45 -10.39 6.32
C ALA A 578 3.25 -10.00 4.86
N GLY A 579 3.94 -10.68 3.94
CA GLY A 579 3.78 -10.41 2.51
C GLY A 579 2.38 -10.73 1.98
N VAL A 580 1.64 -11.62 2.64
CA VAL A 580 0.29 -12.00 2.21
C VAL A 580 -0.81 -11.05 2.74
N THR A 581 -0.47 -10.09 3.61
CA THR A 581 -1.45 -9.13 4.17
C THR A 581 -1.67 -7.88 3.33
N THR A 582 -0.78 -7.61 2.39
CA THR A 582 -0.73 -6.38 1.58
C THR A 582 -1.40 -6.59 0.22
N GLY A 583 -2.62 -7.11 0.26
CA GLY A 583 -3.31 -7.45 -0.97
C GLY A 583 -3.95 -6.26 -1.68
N PRO A 584 -4.71 -6.55 -2.75
CA PRO A 584 -5.19 -5.56 -3.71
C PRO A 584 -6.14 -4.52 -3.10
N ILE A 585 -6.70 -4.79 -1.92
CA ILE A 585 -7.69 -3.93 -1.28
C ILE A 585 -7.04 -3.11 -0.16
N THR A 586 -6.23 -3.78 0.66
CA THR A 586 -5.54 -3.15 1.80
C THR A 586 -4.56 -2.07 1.33
N VAL A 587 -3.77 -2.33 0.28
CA VAL A 587 -2.74 -1.38 -0.17
C VAL A 587 -3.35 -0.03 -0.60
N PRO A 588 -4.29 0.02 -1.57
CA PRO A 588 -4.85 1.30 -2.00
C PRO A 588 -5.54 2.04 -0.87
N LEU A 589 -6.32 1.32 -0.06
CA LEU A 589 -7.10 1.92 1.02
C LEU A 589 -6.21 2.53 2.10
N VAL A 590 -5.18 1.79 2.56
CA VAL A 590 -4.33 2.23 3.67
C VAL A 590 -3.33 3.30 3.20
N LEU A 591 -2.83 3.24 1.95
CA LEU A 591 -2.01 4.32 1.39
C LEU A 591 -2.81 5.62 1.25
N SER A 592 -3.99 5.57 0.61
CA SER A 592 -4.84 6.76 0.46
C SER A 592 -5.29 7.33 1.80
N MET A 593 -5.58 6.47 2.78
CA MET A 593 -5.87 6.90 4.14
C MET A 593 -4.64 7.55 4.80
N GLY A 594 -3.46 6.89 4.78
CA GLY A 594 -2.25 7.41 5.40
C GLY A 594 -1.85 8.78 4.85
N LEU A 595 -1.92 8.95 3.53
CA LEU A 595 -1.68 10.22 2.86
C LEU A 595 -2.74 11.26 3.21
N GLY A 596 -4.03 10.88 3.24
CA GLY A 596 -5.10 11.78 3.66
C GLY A 596 -4.93 12.26 5.11
N ILE A 597 -4.54 11.38 6.04
CA ILE A 597 -4.27 11.78 7.43
C ILE A 597 -3.04 12.70 7.45
N GLY A 598 -1.96 12.32 6.77
CA GLY A 598 -0.71 13.10 6.74
C GLY A 598 -0.90 14.52 6.18
N ALA A 599 -1.64 14.66 5.09
CA ALA A 599 -1.91 15.96 4.46
C ALA A 599 -2.74 16.92 5.32
N ASN A 600 -3.52 16.38 6.26
CA ASN A 600 -4.43 17.16 7.10
C ASN A 600 -3.92 17.36 8.54
N VAL A 601 -2.79 16.75 8.92
CA VAL A 601 -2.19 16.92 10.25
C VAL A 601 -1.00 17.88 10.13
N PRO A 602 -1.04 19.07 10.76
CA PRO A 602 0.05 20.03 10.70
C PRO A 602 1.39 19.47 11.18
N GLY A 603 2.46 19.76 10.44
CA GLY A 603 3.83 19.35 10.78
C GLY A 603 4.20 17.91 10.42
N VAL A 604 3.29 17.14 9.82
CA VAL A 604 3.58 15.81 9.26
C VAL A 604 4.09 15.96 7.84
N ILE A 605 5.30 15.47 7.59
CA ILE A 605 5.99 15.57 6.30
C ILE A 605 5.38 14.61 5.26
N ASP A 606 5.00 13.39 5.67
CA ASP A 606 4.47 12.35 4.79
C ASP A 606 3.50 11.39 5.49
N GLY A 607 2.58 10.83 4.70
CA GLY A 607 1.65 9.78 5.13
C GLY A 607 2.16 8.34 4.93
N PHE A 608 3.41 8.15 4.50
CA PHE A 608 3.98 6.83 4.25
C PHE A 608 4.44 6.14 5.55
N GLY A 609 4.68 4.83 5.47
CA GLY A 609 5.13 3.98 6.56
C GLY A 609 4.01 3.29 7.34
N VAL A 610 2.75 3.59 7.04
CA VAL A 610 1.60 2.89 7.64
C VAL A 610 1.54 1.43 7.18
N LEU A 611 1.82 1.16 5.89
CA LEU A 611 1.88 -0.20 5.36
C LEU A 611 3.09 -0.96 5.92
N ALA A 612 4.23 -0.30 6.05
CA ALA A 612 5.42 -0.87 6.68
C ALA A 612 5.15 -1.40 8.09
N LEU A 613 4.44 -0.61 8.89
CA LEU A 613 4.05 -1.00 10.25
C LEU A 613 2.95 -2.07 10.23
N ALA A 614 2.06 -2.06 9.23
CA ALA A 614 1.09 -3.13 9.00
C ALA A 614 1.76 -4.50 8.78
N SER A 615 2.93 -4.55 8.15
CA SER A 615 3.65 -5.78 7.87
C SER A 615 4.47 -6.34 9.05
N VAL A 616 4.95 -5.51 9.97
CA VAL A 616 5.79 -6.00 11.10
C VAL A 616 4.97 -6.75 12.16
N GLY A 617 3.75 -6.29 12.44
CA GLY A 617 2.87 -6.86 13.46
C GLY A 617 2.51 -8.34 13.22
N PRO A 618 2.09 -8.77 12.01
CA PRO A 618 1.81 -10.16 11.66
C PRO A 618 2.97 -11.12 11.92
N ILE A 619 4.20 -10.70 11.65
CA ILE A 619 5.38 -11.54 11.85
C ILE A 619 5.54 -11.80 13.35
N ILE A 620 5.43 -10.75 14.17
CA ILE A 620 5.53 -10.84 15.63
C ILE A 620 4.45 -11.76 16.18
N THR A 621 3.19 -11.56 15.77
CA THR A 621 2.07 -12.36 16.29
C THR A 621 2.17 -13.82 15.87
N VAL A 622 2.46 -14.11 14.60
CA VAL A 622 2.56 -15.50 14.11
C VAL A 622 3.73 -16.25 14.73
N LEU A 623 4.91 -15.63 14.85
CA LEU A 623 6.05 -16.26 15.54
C LEU A 623 5.74 -16.51 17.02
N THR A 624 5.11 -15.55 17.70
CA THR A 624 4.70 -15.69 19.09
C THR A 624 3.69 -16.83 19.27
N VAL A 625 2.66 -16.89 18.44
CA VAL A 625 1.66 -17.96 18.46
C VAL A 625 2.30 -19.32 18.12
N GLY A 626 3.23 -19.36 17.17
CA GLY A 626 3.99 -20.57 16.83
C GLY A 626 4.77 -21.13 18.03
N LEU A 627 5.43 -20.25 18.79
CA LEU A 627 6.14 -20.64 20.03
C LEU A 627 5.18 -21.15 21.11
N ILE A 628 3.99 -20.54 21.25
CA ILE A 628 2.97 -21.00 22.21
C ILE A 628 2.46 -22.40 21.82
N VAL A 629 2.08 -22.59 20.54
CA VAL A 629 1.58 -23.87 20.03
C VAL A 629 2.61 -24.98 20.23
N ARG A 630 3.89 -24.69 19.97
CA ARG A 630 4.98 -25.64 20.19
C ARG A 630 5.08 -26.05 21.67
N ARG A 631 5.10 -25.09 22.59
CA ARG A 631 5.17 -25.39 24.04
C ARG A 631 3.99 -26.23 24.52
N THR A 632 2.79 -25.96 24.00
CA THR A 632 1.60 -26.76 24.35
C THR A 632 1.67 -28.19 23.81
N ALA A 633 2.26 -28.40 22.63
CA ALA A 633 2.47 -29.73 22.06
C ALA A 633 3.50 -30.53 22.88
N GLU A 634 4.65 -29.91 23.20
CA GLU A 634 5.68 -30.51 24.05
C GLU A 634 5.14 -30.88 25.45
N ALA A 635 4.29 -30.04 26.03
CA ALA A 635 3.64 -30.33 27.32
C ALA A 635 2.63 -31.50 27.23
N ALA A 636 1.89 -31.61 26.14
CA ALA A 636 0.93 -32.69 25.93
C ALA A 636 1.61 -34.06 25.75
N GLU A 637 2.73 -34.10 25.02
CA GLU A 637 3.55 -35.31 24.87
C GLU A 637 4.13 -35.75 26.23
N HIS A 638 4.59 -34.82 27.06
CA HIS A 638 5.09 -35.14 28.40
C HIS A 638 4.01 -35.77 29.31
N ILE A 639 2.77 -35.29 29.22
CA ILE A 639 1.65 -35.84 29.99
C ILE A 639 1.27 -37.24 29.48
N GLN A 640 1.26 -37.45 28.16
CA GLN A 640 0.97 -38.77 27.58
C GLN A 640 2.08 -39.79 27.85
N GLY A 641 3.35 -39.40 27.81
CA GLY A 641 4.46 -40.27 28.18
C GLY A 641 4.40 -40.70 29.65
N GLY A 642 4.08 -39.76 30.56
CA GLY A 642 3.92 -40.06 31.98
C GLY A 642 2.73 -40.98 32.31
N LEU A 643 1.67 -40.97 31.50
CA LEU A 643 0.50 -41.87 31.65
C LEU A 643 0.71 -43.27 31.07
N VAL A 644 1.78 -43.48 30.31
CA VAL A 644 2.14 -44.79 29.71
C VAL A 644 3.19 -45.50 30.57
N ASP A 645 3.97 -44.73 31.36
CA ASP A 645 5.01 -45.24 32.26
C ASP A 645 4.49 -45.57 33.68
N ASP A 646 3.29 -45.08 34.06
CA ASP A 646 2.53 -45.44 35.28
C ASP A 646 1.47 -46.51 35.00
#